data_AF-A0A2M7KRY9-F1
#
_entry.id   AF-A0A2M7KRY9-F1
#
_cell.length_a   1.000
_cell.length_b   1.000
_cell.length_c   1.000
_cell.angle_alpha   90.00
_cell.angle_beta   90.00
_cell.angle_gamma   90.00
#
_symmetry.space_group_name_H-M   'P 1'
#
loop_
_entity.id
_entity.type
_entity.pdbx_description
1 polymer ?
#
loop_
_entity_poly.entity_id
_entity_poly.type
_entity_poly.pdbx_seq_one_letter_code
_entity_poly.pdbx_strand_id
1 'polypeptide(L)'
;MRPPGGELPRARALEERNVRPLLLSAWSLTVGCTASVVGQVQDIEPPLRPEAVRFGGLVGARLTATAEGRLLKLDEDALLAGFRHRPGSQDWVGEHVGKFLHAATLAWVYTRDPKLREKIDRVTAELLKTQLADGYLGTYTPDQYWTSWDVWVHKYCLYGLLTVHQYTGNEAALDGARKLGDLVCRTFGRDKRDLLRSGTHVGMAATSILEPMVMLYNATGETRYLDFCGYIVWSWSQPHGPHLLESLLSHGKVNQTANGKAYEMMSNLVGLCELYRVTGKADYLKACFNAWQDIVDNRMYLTGGTSLGEHFQADHHLPNTGHVSENCAQVTWEQLNVELLRLTGEARFAEVLETLIYNHLFASQHPQGWKICYFTPLEGTKPYDGGINCCTSSNSRGVALIPTFAYSVKGREVYANLHAQASLGFDLDGRHVVLHQSGDYPDRGYLHYEVEAAGTEPVSFALHLRVPAWCPEPQVELNGSDLQVRRQDGYAVIDGQWRIDRRPTVVEVKFPLPAQLLEGAFENDGLLALRRGPLVYALDEADNPGLPPLVGVGLSESAEATVAEASPAQRTWPGEQLLELPGAVAPALAEAGALPVLRLRPFADAGATGTRFRVWLPDQDALKRLRFSLLVGGTESWSREGNVNGSLIDGDTGTFRVTFDGTSQREDWYAVSLTELVTVARVVYAHGNCYHDGGWFDASKGKPRIQLRRTRDGAWEDAATLDSYPDTTATEPKGLRPGQPFEVRFAPVQAYGVRILGAAATGDNTNQCFSSCAELQAFGEERAAKSKQGG
;
A
#
# COMPACT_ATOMS: atom_id res chain seq x y z
N MET A 1 60.05 19.56 33.69
CA MET A 1 59.23 20.79 33.78
C MET A 1 57.78 20.38 34.05
N ARG A 2 57.02 21.21 34.77
CA ARG A 2 55.59 21.07 35.16
C ARG A 2 54.96 22.48 34.95
N PRO A 3 53.63 22.69 35.09
CA PRO A 3 52.42 21.87 34.88
C PRO A 3 51.39 22.70 34.02
N PRO A 4 50.04 22.66 34.18
CA PRO A 4 49.04 21.62 34.53
C PRO A 4 48.12 21.29 33.30
N GLY A 5 46.97 20.59 33.34
CA GLY A 5 46.30 19.77 34.38
C GLY A 5 44.86 20.23 34.74
N GLY A 6 43.82 19.39 34.56
CA GLY A 6 42.45 19.60 35.09
C GLY A 6 41.49 18.41 34.85
N GLU A 7 40.57 18.16 35.79
CA GLU A 7 39.82 16.89 35.97
C GLU A 7 38.35 16.90 35.44
N LEU A 8 37.74 15.71 35.35
CA LEU A 8 36.29 15.47 35.28
C LEU A 8 35.59 15.91 36.58
N PRO A 9 34.30 16.31 36.55
CA PRO A 9 33.30 15.48 37.26
C PRO A 9 31.83 15.52 36.76
N ARG A 10 31.19 14.34 36.87
CA ARG A 10 29.82 14.01 37.37
C ARG A 10 28.54 14.73 36.87
N ALA A 11 27.49 13.92 36.78
CA ALA A 11 26.11 14.25 36.40
C ALA A 11 25.37 15.21 37.35
N ARG A 12 24.35 15.88 36.82
CA ARG A 12 23.23 16.49 37.56
C ARG A 12 21.91 16.37 36.78
N ALA A 13 20.80 16.42 37.51
CA ALA A 13 19.45 16.09 37.06
C ALA A 13 18.88 17.08 36.02
N LEU A 14 17.93 16.57 35.24
CA LEU A 14 16.96 17.36 34.49
C LEU A 14 15.88 17.84 35.46
N GLU A 15 15.73 19.16 35.62
CA GLU A 15 14.59 19.78 36.30
C GLU A 15 13.63 20.43 35.29
N GLU A 16 12.37 20.49 35.69
CA GLU A 16 11.20 20.81 34.87
C GLU A 16 11.25 22.24 34.28
N ARG A 17 10.73 22.40 33.06
CA ARG A 17 10.43 23.72 32.49
C ARG A 17 9.01 23.80 31.95
N ASN A 18 8.12 24.27 32.82
CA ASN A 18 6.96 25.12 32.56
C ASN A 18 6.39 25.08 31.12
N VAL A 19 5.41 24.21 30.89
CA VAL A 19 4.45 24.39 29.81
C VAL A 19 3.49 25.51 30.21
N ARG A 20 3.50 26.62 29.46
CA ARG A 20 2.42 27.62 29.51
C ARG A 20 1.43 27.33 28.37
N PRO A 21 0.11 27.34 28.62
CA PRO A 21 -0.86 27.19 27.55
C PRO A 21 -0.84 28.43 26.65
N LEU A 22 -0.67 28.22 25.35
CA LEU A 22 -0.86 29.25 24.34
C LEU A 22 -2.36 29.35 24.04
N LEU A 23 -2.97 30.46 24.46
CA LEU A 23 -4.34 30.82 24.07
C LEU A 23 -4.39 31.05 22.55
N LEU A 24 -4.89 30.05 21.82
CA LEU A 24 -5.24 30.17 20.41
C LEU A 24 -6.42 31.13 20.28
N SER A 25 -6.17 32.30 19.67
CA SER A 25 -7.24 33.24 19.33
C SER A 25 -7.95 32.76 18.05
N ALA A 26 -9.25 32.48 18.17
CA ALA A 26 -10.06 32.07 17.04
C ALA A 26 -10.30 33.26 16.09
N TRP A 27 -9.62 33.26 14.95
CA TRP A 27 -9.92 34.16 13.84
C TRP A 27 -10.97 33.52 12.94
N SER A 28 -12.24 33.75 13.27
CA SER A 28 -13.39 33.33 12.46
C SER A 28 -13.46 34.13 11.16
N LEU A 29 -12.70 33.71 10.14
CA LEU A 29 -12.81 34.23 8.78
C LEU A 29 -14.07 33.64 8.11
N THR A 30 -15.18 34.36 8.24
CA THR A 30 -16.39 34.14 7.43
C THR A 30 -16.14 34.57 5.99
N VAL A 31 -15.53 33.67 5.20
CA VAL A 31 -15.50 33.78 3.74
C VAL A 31 -16.93 33.71 3.22
N GLY A 32 -17.32 34.65 2.35
CA GLY A 32 -18.65 34.71 1.76
C GLY A 32 -18.89 33.55 0.81
N CYS A 33 -19.47 32.47 1.31
CA CYS A 33 -19.74 31.27 0.54
C CYS A 33 -20.90 31.53 -0.44
N THR A 34 -20.67 31.30 -1.74
CA THR A 34 -21.75 31.04 -2.68
C THR A 34 -22.56 29.83 -2.17
N ALA A 35 -23.88 29.88 -2.27
CA ALA A 35 -24.72 28.83 -1.69
C ALA A 35 -24.47 27.50 -2.42
N SER A 36 -23.71 26.61 -1.76
CA SER A 36 -23.42 25.27 -2.28
C SER A 36 -24.69 24.43 -2.38
N VAL A 37 -24.71 23.52 -3.36
CA VAL A 37 -25.88 22.65 -3.55
C VAL A 37 -26.00 21.68 -2.38
N VAL A 38 -27.10 21.76 -1.65
CA VAL A 38 -27.48 20.75 -0.66
C VAL A 38 -27.86 19.46 -1.40
N GLY A 39 -27.19 18.36 -1.06
CA GLY A 39 -27.46 17.04 -1.64
C GLY A 39 -28.90 16.59 -1.40
N GLN A 40 -29.45 15.80 -2.32
CA GLN A 40 -30.76 15.18 -2.15
C GLN A 40 -30.75 14.07 -1.10
N VAL A 41 -29.60 13.41 -0.95
CA VAL A 41 -29.30 12.48 0.15
C VAL A 41 -28.46 13.24 1.17
N GLN A 42 -28.83 13.12 2.45
CA GLN A 42 -28.02 13.63 3.55
C GLN A 42 -26.95 12.63 3.94
N ASP A 43 -25.73 13.10 4.15
CA ASP A 43 -24.64 12.30 4.72
C ASP A 43 -25.07 11.74 6.08
N ILE A 44 -24.89 10.44 6.29
CA ILE A 44 -25.13 9.79 7.59
C ILE A 44 -23.97 10.16 8.52
N GLU A 45 -22.75 9.94 8.06
CA GLU A 45 -21.50 10.36 8.71
C GLU A 45 -20.81 11.44 7.85
N PRO A 46 -21.03 12.74 8.13
CA PRO A 46 -20.44 13.80 7.32
C PRO A 46 -18.91 13.82 7.51
N PRO A 47 -18.15 14.11 6.42
CA PRO A 47 -16.69 14.14 6.50
C PRO A 47 -16.23 15.30 7.37
N LEU A 48 -15.31 14.99 8.28
CA LEU A 48 -14.65 15.97 9.14
C LEU A 48 -13.69 16.84 8.31
N ARG A 49 -13.52 18.10 8.70
CA ARG A 49 -12.44 18.91 8.12
C ARG A 49 -11.09 18.57 8.78
N PRO A 50 -9.98 18.40 8.04
CA PRO A 50 -8.72 17.93 8.62
C PRO A 50 -8.17 18.77 9.78
N GLU A 51 -8.50 20.06 9.88
CA GLU A 51 -8.02 20.88 11.00
C GLU A 51 -8.68 20.56 12.34
N ALA A 52 -9.78 19.81 12.36
CA ALA A 52 -10.54 19.51 13.58
C ALA A 52 -9.89 18.39 14.42
N VAL A 53 -9.00 17.58 13.85
CA VAL A 53 -8.34 16.46 14.56
C VAL A 53 -6.82 16.56 14.50
N ARG A 54 -6.13 16.16 15.58
CA ARG A 54 -4.67 15.94 15.58
C ARG A 54 -4.36 14.55 16.10
N PHE A 55 -3.48 13.83 15.41
CA PHE A 55 -3.07 12.47 15.76
C PHE A 55 -1.67 12.43 16.38
N GLY A 56 -1.49 11.53 17.34
CA GLY A 56 -0.20 11.03 17.81
C GLY A 56 0.11 9.64 17.23
N GLY A 57 1.02 8.91 17.89
CA GLY A 57 1.42 7.55 17.51
C GLY A 57 1.80 7.38 16.04
N LEU A 58 1.49 6.20 15.48
CA LEU A 58 1.76 5.84 14.08
C LEU A 58 1.07 6.78 13.08
N VAL A 59 -0.23 7.03 13.24
CA VAL A 59 -1.02 7.86 12.29
C VAL A 59 -0.47 9.29 12.23
N GLY A 60 -0.17 9.90 13.38
CA GLY A 60 0.46 11.23 13.44
C GLY A 60 1.84 11.27 12.79
N ALA A 61 2.64 10.21 12.99
CA ALA A 61 3.96 10.09 12.37
C ALA A 61 3.87 10.02 10.83
N ARG A 62 2.97 9.19 10.28
CA ARG A 62 2.78 9.06 8.82
C ARG A 62 2.18 10.31 8.16
N LEU A 63 1.26 11.00 8.83
CA LEU A 63 0.76 12.32 8.40
C LEU A 63 1.88 13.36 8.31
N THR A 64 2.71 13.43 9.35
CA THR A 64 3.87 14.35 9.40
C THR A 64 4.90 14.01 8.32
N ALA A 65 5.25 12.74 8.18
CA ALA A 65 6.17 12.25 7.16
C ALA A 65 5.67 12.57 5.73
N THR A 66 4.36 12.48 5.48
CA THR A 66 3.75 12.84 4.19
C THR A 66 3.87 14.34 3.91
N ALA A 67 3.53 15.19 4.88
CA ALA A 67 3.59 16.64 4.76
C ALA A 67 5.03 17.15 4.57
N GLU A 68 5.92 16.77 5.50
CA GLU A 68 7.30 17.30 5.56
C GLU A 68 8.29 16.52 4.69
N GLY A 69 8.17 15.19 4.68
CA GLY A 69 9.06 14.30 3.95
C GLY A 69 8.84 14.33 2.44
N ARG A 70 7.60 14.55 1.99
CA ARG A 70 7.23 14.49 0.56
C ARG A 70 6.62 15.77 0.01
N LEU A 71 5.46 16.21 0.51
CA LEU A 71 4.70 17.31 -0.12
C LEU A 71 5.45 18.64 -0.12
N LEU A 72 6.12 19.00 0.99
CA LEU A 72 7.01 20.16 1.03
C LEU A 72 8.19 20.06 0.06
N LYS A 73 8.78 18.87 -0.12
CA LYS A 73 10.03 18.65 -0.89
C LYS A 73 9.82 18.36 -2.38
N LEU A 74 8.59 18.07 -2.80
CA LEU A 74 8.27 17.74 -4.19
C LEU A 74 8.63 18.90 -5.14
N ASP A 75 9.22 18.61 -6.30
CA ASP A 75 9.66 19.65 -7.25
C ASP A 75 8.46 20.34 -7.93
N GLU A 76 8.33 21.65 -7.74
CA GLU A 76 7.28 22.48 -8.35
C GLU A 76 7.43 22.56 -9.88
N ASP A 77 8.66 22.60 -10.39
CA ASP A 77 8.92 22.71 -11.83
C ASP A 77 8.63 21.39 -12.54
N ALA A 78 8.97 20.24 -11.93
CA ALA A 78 8.60 18.93 -12.45
C ALA A 78 7.08 18.70 -12.52
N LEU A 79 6.31 19.19 -11.54
CA LEU A 79 4.84 19.13 -11.58
C LEU A 79 4.22 19.95 -12.72
N LEU A 80 4.85 21.08 -13.07
CA LEU A 80 4.31 22.06 -14.02
C LEU A 80 4.91 21.93 -15.43
N ALA A 81 5.98 21.15 -15.60
CA ALA A 81 6.74 21.01 -16.85
C ALA A 81 5.85 20.71 -18.06
N GLY A 82 4.98 19.70 -17.99
CA GLY A 82 4.11 19.30 -19.10
C GLY A 82 3.01 20.31 -19.46
N PHE A 83 2.71 21.26 -18.57
CA PHE A 83 1.76 22.35 -18.83
C PHE A 83 2.45 23.56 -19.48
N ARG A 84 3.70 23.84 -19.07
CA ARG A 84 4.56 24.89 -19.62
C ARG A 84 5.12 24.50 -20.99
N HIS A 85 5.39 23.22 -21.22
CA HIS A 85 5.93 22.65 -22.44
C HIS A 85 5.10 21.45 -22.88
N ARG A 86 4.39 21.62 -24.01
CA ARG A 86 3.52 20.61 -24.63
C ARG A 86 4.21 20.02 -25.88
N PRO A 87 4.13 18.70 -26.15
CA PRO A 87 3.48 17.69 -25.31
C PRO A 87 4.31 17.38 -24.05
N GLY A 88 3.64 16.88 -23.02
CA GLY A 88 4.29 16.41 -21.79
C GLY A 88 5.22 15.21 -22.01
N SER A 89 6.07 14.92 -21.02
CA SER A 89 7.07 13.83 -21.08
C SER A 89 6.47 12.42 -21.05
N GLN A 90 5.23 12.27 -20.58
CA GLN A 90 4.42 11.06 -20.61
C GLN A 90 2.94 11.46 -20.69
N ASP A 91 2.11 10.62 -21.31
CA ASP A 91 0.70 10.93 -21.61
C ASP A 91 -0.10 11.42 -20.39
N TRP A 92 0.02 10.75 -19.25
CA TRP A 92 -0.70 11.09 -18.02
C TRP A 92 -0.02 12.18 -17.17
N VAL A 93 1.11 12.78 -17.59
CA VAL A 93 1.96 13.63 -16.72
C VAL A 93 1.21 14.77 -16.03
N GLY A 94 0.16 15.30 -16.68
CA GLY A 94 -0.64 16.38 -16.11
C GLY A 94 -1.46 15.99 -14.87
N GLU A 95 -1.61 14.70 -14.54
CA GLU A 95 -2.31 14.30 -13.31
C GLU A 95 -1.58 14.75 -12.03
N HIS A 96 -0.24 14.85 -12.08
CA HIS A 96 0.58 14.95 -10.87
C HIS A 96 0.33 16.27 -10.13
N VAL A 97 0.13 17.38 -10.85
CA VAL A 97 -0.19 18.68 -10.25
C VAL A 97 -1.54 18.66 -9.55
N GLY A 98 -2.56 18.01 -10.14
CA GLY A 98 -3.89 17.91 -9.56
C GLY A 98 -3.91 17.03 -8.31
N LYS A 99 -3.24 15.87 -8.37
CA LYS A 99 -3.03 14.99 -7.21
C LYS A 99 -2.25 15.69 -6.09
N PHE A 100 -1.23 16.47 -6.43
CA PHE A 100 -0.48 17.31 -5.49
C PHE A 100 -1.37 18.36 -4.84
N LEU A 101 -2.13 19.15 -5.62
CA LEU A 101 -2.99 20.21 -5.08
C LEU A 101 -4.03 19.65 -4.08
N HIS A 102 -4.62 18.49 -4.37
CA HIS A 102 -5.49 17.80 -3.40
C HIS A 102 -4.74 17.42 -2.11
N ALA A 103 -3.68 16.60 -2.22
CA ALA A 103 -2.94 16.09 -1.07
C ALA A 103 -2.30 17.19 -0.22
N ALA A 104 -1.66 18.17 -0.87
CA ALA A 104 -1.04 19.31 -0.21
C ALA A 104 -2.08 20.19 0.48
N THR A 105 -3.25 20.42 -0.11
CA THR A 105 -4.31 21.21 0.53
C THR A 105 -4.83 20.51 1.79
N LEU A 106 -5.17 19.22 1.74
CA LEU A 106 -5.60 18.49 2.94
C LEU A 106 -4.50 18.44 4.01
N ALA A 107 -3.25 18.20 3.62
CA ALA A 107 -2.10 18.20 4.53
C ALA A 107 -1.81 19.59 5.14
N TRP A 108 -1.98 20.68 4.38
CA TRP A 108 -1.90 22.05 4.90
C TRP A 108 -3.05 22.34 5.88
N VAL A 109 -4.27 21.92 5.57
CA VAL A 109 -5.43 22.12 6.45
C VAL A 109 -5.20 21.40 7.78
N TYR A 110 -4.66 20.18 7.76
CA TYR A 110 -4.25 19.42 8.94
C TYR A 110 -3.08 20.09 9.70
N THR A 111 -1.93 20.34 9.06
CA THR A 111 -0.73 20.83 9.75
C THR A 111 -0.76 22.31 10.11
N ARG A 112 -1.52 23.11 9.35
CA ARG A 112 -1.45 24.59 9.29
C ARG A 112 -0.07 25.15 8.92
N ASP A 113 0.81 24.37 8.29
CA ASP A 113 2.14 24.84 7.88
C ASP A 113 2.06 25.95 6.80
N PRO A 114 2.54 27.18 7.08
CA PRO A 114 2.54 28.26 6.09
C PRO A 114 3.36 27.94 4.84
N LYS A 115 4.41 27.11 4.93
CA LYS A 115 5.24 26.76 3.76
C LYS A 115 4.48 25.92 2.75
N LEU A 116 3.67 24.96 3.22
CA LEU A 116 2.74 24.23 2.34
C LEU A 116 1.72 25.21 1.73
N ARG A 117 1.18 26.15 2.50
CA ARG A 117 0.22 27.14 1.97
C ARG A 117 0.80 27.98 0.83
N GLU A 118 1.96 28.60 1.06
CA GLU A 118 2.66 29.40 0.05
C GLU A 118 2.94 28.58 -1.21
N LYS A 119 3.31 27.30 -1.06
CA LYS A 119 3.55 26.38 -2.17
C LYS A 119 2.28 26.05 -2.95
N ILE A 120 1.17 25.78 -2.28
CA ILE A 120 -0.14 25.55 -2.91
C ILE A 120 -0.56 26.77 -3.71
N ASP A 121 -0.47 27.97 -3.12
CA ASP A 121 -0.84 29.22 -3.78
C ASP A 121 0.05 29.49 -5.01
N ARG A 122 1.38 29.26 -4.93
CA ARG A 122 2.30 29.36 -6.08
C ARG A 122 1.96 28.37 -7.18
N VAL A 123 1.88 27.08 -6.87
CA VAL A 123 1.62 26.03 -7.87
C VAL A 123 0.25 26.22 -8.53
N THR A 124 -0.77 26.64 -7.76
CA THR A 124 -2.09 26.98 -8.31
C THR A 124 -2.01 28.17 -9.28
N ALA A 125 -1.35 29.25 -8.89
CA ALA A 125 -1.20 30.43 -9.73
C ALA A 125 -0.39 30.15 -11.01
N GLU A 126 0.67 29.35 -10.92
CA GLU A 126 1.47 28.93 -12.07
C GLU A 126 0.70 28.00 -13.01
N LEU A 127 -0.07 27.04 -12.48
CA LEU A 127 -0.92 26.16 -13.28
C LEU A 127 -1.97 26.98 -14.07
N LEU A 128 -2.65 27.92 -13.40
CA LEU A 128 -3.68 28.76 -14.03
C LEU A 128 -3.14 29.64 -15.17
N LYS A 129 -1.86 30.05 -15.14
CA LYS A 129 -1.21 30.77 -16.25
C LYS A 129 -1.08 29.93 -17.53
N THR A 130 -1.17 28.60 -17.44
CA THR A 130 -1.07 27.68 -18.59
C THR A 130 -2.44 27.32 -19.22
N GLN A 131 -3.53 27.74 -18.59
CA GLN A 131 -4.89 27.55 -19.12
C GLN A 131 -5.10 28.40 -20.37
N LEU A 132 -5.57 27.77 -21.46
CA LEU A 132 -5.85 28.46 -22.70
C LEU A 132 -7.18 29.24 -22.63
N ALA A 133 -7.37 30.17 -23.58
CA ALA A 133 -8.52 31.07 -23.60
C ALA A 133 -9.88 30.37 -23.75
N ASP A 134 -9.90 29.15 -24.29
CA ASP A 134 -11.09 28.29 -24.39
C ASP A 134 -11.37 27.43 -23.15
N GLY A 135 -10.48 27.49 -22.15
CA GLY A 135 -10.53 26.72 -20.91
C GLY A 135 -9.61 25.50 -20.86
N TYR A 136 -8.89 25.16 -21.94
CA TYR A 136 -8.06 23.96 -22.01
C TYR A 136 -6.92 24.01 -20.99
N LEU A 137 -6.83 23.00 -20.13
CA LEU A 137 -5.84 22.87 -19.07
C LEU A 137 -5.27 21.44 -19.07
N GLY A 138 -4.64 21.08 -20.17
CA GLY A 138 -3.94 19.81 -20.35
C GLY A 138 -2.51 19.98 -20.87
N THR A 139 -1.86 18.83 -21.05
CA THR A 139 -0.43 18.69 -21.37
C THR A 139 -0.17 18.21 -22.81
N TYR A 140 -1.20 18.12 -23.64
CA TYR A 140 -1.11 17.66 -25.03
C TYR A 140 -0.98 18.83 -26.03
N THR A 141 -0.59 18.54 -27.28
CA THR A 141 -0.66 19.51 -28.38
C THR A 141 -2.04 19.48 -29.08
N PRO A 142 -2.44 20.53 -29.82
CA PRO A 142 -3.80 20.64 -30.39
C PRO A 142 -4.23 19.49 -31.31
N ASP A 143 -3.28 18.85 -32.00
CA ASP A 143 -3.49 17.67 -32.84
C ASP A 143 -3.76 16.38 -32.03
N GLN A 144 -3.37 16.35 -30.76
CA GLN A 144 -3.53 15.22 -29.84
C GLN A 144 -4.69 15.41 -28.83
N TYR A 145 -5.37 16.57 -28.85
CA TYR A 145 -6.43 16.87 -27.87
C TYR A 145 -7.52 15.80 -27.81
N TRP A 146 -7.93 15.49 -26.58
CA TRP A 146 -8.96 14.50 -26.25
C TRP A 146 -8.63 13.10 -26.75
N THR A 147 -7.36 12.70 -26.64
CA THR A 147 -6.88 11.33 -26.88
C THR A 147 -6.17 10.78 -25.63
N SER A 148 -5.97 9.46 -25.59
CA SER A 148 -5.19 8.78 -24.54
C SER A 148 -5.63 9.14 -23.10
N TRP A 149 -4.84 9.94 -22.36
CA TRP A 149 -5.09 10.34 -20.97
C TRP A 149 -5.47 11.83 -20.82
N ASP A 150 -5.78 12.55 -21.91
CA ASP A 150 -6.04 14.00 -21.84
C ASP A 150 -7.25 14.36 -20.94
N VAL A 151 -8.37 13.62 -21.06
CA VAL A 151 -9.53 13.80 -20.17
C VAL A 151 -9.19 13.48 -18.70
N TRP A 152 -8.27 12.55 -18.47
CA TRP A 152 -7.79 12.17 -17.14
C TRP A 152 -6.89 13.25 -16.52
N VAL A 153 -6.05 13.91 -17.32
CA VAL A 153 -5.33 15.13 -16.90
C VAL A 153 -6.33 16.21 -16.49
N HIS A 154 -7.35 16.48 -17.32
CA HIS A 154 -8.39 17.47 -17.03
C HIS A 154 -9.17 17.15 -15.74
N LYS A 155 -9.49 15.87 -15.48
CA LYS A 155 -10.07 15.38 -14.23
C LYS A 155 -9.24 15.80 -13.02
N TYR A 156 -7.94 15.50 -13.00
CA TYR A 156 -7.11 15.79 -11.83
C TYR A 156 -6.86 17.29 -11.65
N CYS A 157 -6.69 18.06 -12.74
CA CYS A 157 -6.66 19.51 -12.66
C CYS A 157 -7.96 20.08 -12.06
N LEU A 158 -9.12 19.62 -12.52
CA LEU A 158 -10.42 20.05 -12.00
C LEU A 158 -10.58 19.70 -10.52
N TYR A 159 -10.26 18.46 -10.15
CA TYR A 159 -10.31 17.97 -8.77
C TYR A 159 -9.42 18.80 -7.83
N GLY A 160 -8.14 18.99 -8.19
CA GLY A 160 -7.18 19.75 -7.38
C GLY A 160 -7.57 21.23 -7.23
N LEU A 161 -8.03 21.89 -8.31
CA LEU A 161 -8.49 23.28 -8.25
C LEU A 161 -9.74 23.44 -7.36
N LEU A 162 -10.68 22.50 -7.43
CA LEU A 162 -11.87 22.51 -6.56
C LEU A 162 -11.53 22.25 -5.09
N THR A 163 -10.58 21.36 -4.78
CA THR A 163 -10.09 21.18 -3.40
C THR A 163 -9.42 22.46 -2.89
N VAL A 164 -8.58 23.11 -3.70
CA VAL A 164 -7.96 24.39 -3.33
C VAL A 164 -9.04 25.43 -3.03
N HIS A 165 -10.03 25.62 -3.91
CA HIS A 165 -11.15 26.54 -3.65
C HIS A 165 -11.90 26.19 -2.35
N GLN A 166 -12.34 24.93 -2.17
CA GLN A 166 -13.11 24.46 -1.02
C GLN A 166 -12.46 24.77 0.34
N TYR A 167 -11.13 24.69 0.43
CA TYR A 167 -10.40 24.86 1.69
C TYR A 167 -9.70 26.21 1.85
N THR A 168 -9.55 27.00 0.78
CA THR A 168 -8.85 28.31 0.82
C THR A 168 -9.73 29.52 0.48
N GLY A 169 -10.90 29.31 -0.14
CA GLY A 169 -11.71 30.40 -0.73
C GLY A 169 -11.07 31.02 -1.99
N ASN A 170 -10.20 30.30 -2.69
CA ASN A 170 -9.52 30.81 -3.88
C ASN A 170 -10.48 30.81 -5.10
N GLU A 171 -11.08 31.98 -5.38
CA GLU A 171 -11.97 32.19 -6.52
C GLU A 171 -11.28 32.00 -7.87
N ALA A 172 -9.98 32.31 -8.00
CA ALA A 172 -9.26 32.09 -9.25
C ALA A 172 -9.11 30.60 -9.60
N ALA A 173 -9.03 29.74 -8.58
CA ALA A 173 -9.08 28.29 -8.75
C ALA A 173 -10.47 27.81 -9.20
N LEU A 174 -11.55 28.37 -8.63
CA LEU A 174 -12.92 28.09 -9.07
C LEU A 174 -13.16 28.57 -10.51
N ASP A 175 -12.72 29.77 -10.88
CA ASP A 175 -12.82 30.28 -12.25
C ASP A 175 -12.06 29.40 -13.26
N GLY A 176 -10.88 28.90 -12.88
CA GLY A 176 -10.13 27.93 -13.68
C GLY A 176 -10.90 26.62 -13.85
N ALA A 177 -11.46 26.10 -12.76
CA ALA A 177 -12.30 24.90 -12.74
C ALA A 177 -13.57 25.05 -13.60
N ARG A 178 -14.27 26.20 -13.51
CA ARG A 178 -15.43 26.55 -14.33
C ARG A 178 -15.10 26.53 -15.83
N LYS A 179 -14.03 27.22 -16.24
CA LYS A 179 -13.58 27.27 -17.65
C LYS A 179 -13.26 25.87 -18.20
N LEU A 180 -12.61 25.04 -17.39
CA LEU A 180 -12.27 23.65 -17.71
C LEU A 180 -13.54 22.80 -17.88
N GLY A 181 -14.44 22.82 -16.88
CA GLY A 181 -15.71 22.09 -16.94
C GLY A 181 -16.60 22.54 -18.09
N ASP A 182 -16.62 23.84 -18.39
CA ASP A 182 -17.34 24.40 -19.53
C ASP A 182 -16.78 23.91 -20.87
N LEU A 183 -15.46 23.75 -21.00
CA LEU A 183 -14.85 23.16 -22.19
C LEU A 183 -15.22 21.68 -22.32
N VAL A 184 -15.15 20.91 -21.23
CA VAL A 184 -15.57 19.49 -21.21
C VAL A 184 -17.03 19.35 -21.64
N CYS A 185 -17.94 20.14 -21.07
CA CYS A 185 -19.35 20.16 -21.45
C CYS A 185 -19.61 20.67 -22.88
N ARG A 186 -18.72 21.50 -23.46
CA ARG A 186 -18.78 21.87 -24.89
C ARG A 186 -18.33 20.72 -25.78
N THR A 187 -17.18 20.10 -25.50
CA THR A 187 -16.54 19.05 -26.31
C THR A 187 -17.34 17.74 -26.33
N PHE A 188 -17.85 17.32 -25.18
CA PHE A 188 -18.48 16.01 -25.00
C PHE A 188 -19.98 16.12 -24.70
N GLY A 189 -20.73 15.04 -24.96
CA GLY A 189 -22.18 14.98 -24.82
C GLY A 189 -22.84 14.13 -25.91
N ARG A 190 -24.18 14.10 -25.93
CA ARG A 190 -24.94 13.46 -27.02
C ARG A 190 -24.64 14.18 -28.34
N ASP A 191 -24.45 13.41 -29.41
CA ASP A 191 -24.15 13.88 -30.77
C ASP A 191 -22.89 14.77 -30.91
N LYS A 192 -21.94 14.64 -29.96
CA LYS A 192 -20.65 15.34 -29.93
C LYS A 192 -19.47 14.36 -30.05
N ARG A 193 -18.25 14.78 -29.67
CA ARG A 193 -17.11 13.86 -29.55
C ARG A 193 -17.45 12.74 -28.56
N ASP A 194 -17.13 11.51 -28.95
CA ASP A 194 -17.33 10.32 -28.14
C ASP A 194 -16.34 10.29 -26.96
N LEU A 195 -16.86 10.45 -25.73
CA LEU A 195 -16.06 10.43 -24.51
C LEU A 195 -15.37 9.08 -24.27
N LEU A 196 -16.01 7.97 -24.65
CA LEU A 196 -15.50 6.62 -24.42
C LEU A 196 -14.28 6.33 -25.30
N ARG A 197 -14.27 6.86 -26.53
CA ARG A 197 -13.13 6.81 -27.45
C ARG A 197 -12.04 7.83 -27.15
N SER A 198 -12.30 8.76 -26.23
CA SER A 198 -11.35 9.77 -25.75
C SER A 198 -10.62 9.37 -24.46
N GLY A 199 -10.68 8.10 -24.06
CA GLY A 199 -9.98 7.56 -22.90
C GLY A 199 -9.52 6.10 -23.08
N THR A 200 -8.55 5.70 -22.27
CA THR A 200 -8.09 4.32 -22.13
C THR A 200 -9.07 3.45 -21.33
N HIS A 201 -8.81 2.13 -21.28
CA HIS A 201 -9.57 1.14 -20.50
C HIS A 201 -11.09 1.17 -20.75
N VAL A 202 -11.51 0.99 -22.00
CA VAL A 202 -12.93 1.01 -22.41
C VAL A 202 -13.63 2.33 -22.02
N GLY A 203 -12.90 3.44 -22.11
CA GLY A 203 -13.37 4.78 -21.74
C GLY A 203 -13.36 5.09 -20.24
N MET A 204 -13.10 4.12 -19.34
CA MET A 204 -13.19 4.33 -17.88
C MET A 204 -12.26 5.45 -17.39
N ALA A 205 -11.07 5.60 -17.98
CA ALA A 205 -10.17 6.70 -17.63
C ALA A 205 -10.84 8.07 -17.89
N ALA A 206 -11.44 8.25 -19.06
CA ALA A 206 -12.13 9.50 -19.41
C ALA A 206 -13.42 9.71 -18.59
N THR A 207 -14.24 8.68 -18.39
CA THR A 207 -15.51 8.82 -17.64
C THR A 207 -15.31 9.05 -16.15
N SER A 208 -14.14 8.70 -15.60
CA SER A 208 -13.81 8.96 -14.18
C SER A 208 -13.70 10.45 -13.81
N ILE A 209 -13.84 11.36 -14.77
CA ILE A 209 -14.08 12.81 -14.54
C ILE A 209 -15.43 13.09 -13.82
N LEU A 210 -16.28 12.07 -13.66
CA LEU A 210 -17.57 12.13 -12.96
C LEU A 210 -17.49 12.78 -11.57
N GLU A 211 -16.57 12.35 -10.71
CA GLU A 211 -16.38 12.87 -9.34
C GLU A 211 -16.15 14.41 -9.33
N PRO A 212 -15.11 14.96 -9.98
CA PRO A 212 -14.88 16.40 -9.98
C PRO A 212 -15.94 17.21 -10.75
N MET A 213 -16.71 16.61 -11.68
CA MET A 213 -17.86 17.30 -12.30
C MET A 213 -19.05 17.42 -11.34
N VAL A 214 -19.28 16.44 -10.46
CA VAL A 214 -20.25 16.57 -9.36
C VAL A 214 -19.77 17.60 -8.33
N MET A 215 -18.47 17.63 -8.00
CA MET A 215 -17.90 18.69 -7.15
C MET A 215 -18.09 20.08 -7.75
N LEU A 216 -17.86 20.25 -9.07
CA LEU A 216 -18.07 21.51 -9.77
C LEU A 216 -19.55 21.94 -9.75
N TYR A 217 -20.48 20.99 -9.92
CA TYR A 217 -21.91 21.25 -9.73
C TYR A 217 -22.20 21.74 -8.31
N ASN A 218 -21.68 21.07 -7.28
CA ASN A 218 -21.91 21.44 -5.88
C ASN A 218 -21.37 22.84 -5.53
N ALA A 219 -20.23 23.24 -6.11
CA ALA A 219 -19.61 24.55 -5.89
C ALA A 219 -20.29 25.70 -6.65
N THR A 220 -21.06 25.42 -7.71
CA THR A 220 -21.61 26.46 -8.61
C THR A 220 -23.14 26.51 -8.71
N GLY A 221 -23.83 25.40 -8.43
CA GLY A 221 -25.27 25.25 -8.71
C GLY A 221 -25.63 25.12 -10.19
N GLU A 222 -24.67 25.11 -11.11
CA GLU A 222 -24.95 25.15 -12.55
C GLU A 222 -25.30 23.76 -13.10
N THR A 223 -26.59 23.55 -13.41
CA THR A 223 -27.14 22.24 -13.79
C THR A 223 -26.44 21.59 -14.98
N ARG A 224 -25.84 22.36 -15.89
CA ARG A 224 -25.09 21.82 -17.06
C ARG A 224 -24.00 20.83 -16.67
N TYR A 225 -23.42 20.96 -15.47
CA TYR A 225 -22.42 20.03 -14.96
C TYR A 225 -23.07 18.72 -14.49
N LEU A 226 -24.23 18.80 -13.81
CA LEU A 226 -25.02 17.62 -13.42
C LEU A 226 -25.61 16.89 -14.64
N ASP A 227 -26.08 17.63 -15.65
CA ASP A 227 -26.55 17.09 -16.93
C ASP A 227 -25.42 16.31 -17.64
N PHE A 228 -24.18 16.81 -17.57
CA PHE A 228 -22.99 16.12 -18.07
C PHE A 228 -22.67 14.84 -17.30
N CYS A 229 -22.78 14.85 -15.96
CA CYS A 229 -22.68 13.64 -15.14
C CYS A 229 -23.75 12.59 -15.53
N GLY A 230 -24.97 13.04 -15.83
CA GLY A 230 -26.03 12.19 -16.39
C GLY A 230 -25.69 11.60 -17.77
N TYR A 231 -25.02 12.39 -18.63
CA TYR A 231 -24.48 11.90 -19.90
C TYR A 231 -23.38 10.85 -19.71
N ILE A 232 -22.47 11.02 -18.74
CA ILE A 232 -21.42 10.03 -18.44
C ILE A 232 -22.04 8.67 -18.13
N VAL A 233 -22.99 8.60 -17.20
CA VAL A 233 -23.64 7.33 -16.83
C VAL A 233 -24.42 6.74 -18.02
N TRP A 234 -25.12 7.56 -18.81
CA TRP A 234 -25.78 7.12 -20.04
C TRP A 234 -24.79 6.61 -21.12
N SER A 235 -23.57 7.14 -21.14
CA SER A 235 -22.52 6.70 -22.07
C SER A 235 -22.02 5.30 -21.74
N TRP A 236 -22.05 4.87 -20.47
CA TRP A 236 -21.61 3.52 -20.09
C TRP A 236 -22.43 2.41 -20.74
N SER A 237 -23.71 2.67 -21.03
CA SER A 237 -24.64 1.74 -21.68
C SER A 237 -24.47 1.61 -23.20
N GLN A 238 -23.61 2.39 -23.84
CA GLN A 238 -23.43 2.36 -25.30
C GLN A 238 -22.68 1.10 -25.76
N PRO A 239 -22.78 0.64 -27.03
CA PRO A 239 -22.23 -0.66 -27.48
C PRO A 239 -20.72 -0.88 -27.36
N HIS A 240 -19.95 0.13 -26.97
CA HIS A 240 -18.51 0.06 -26.70
C HIS A 240 -18.16 0.66 -25.32
N GLY A 241 -19.16 0.85 -24.46
CA GLY A 241 -18.99 1.40 -23.12
C GLY A 241 -18.52 0.34 -22.12
N PRO A 242 -18.11 0.78 -20.93
CA PRO A 242 -17.65 -0.13 -19.87
C PRO A 242 -18.79 -0.88 -19.16
N HIS A 243 -20.07 -0.55 -19.42
CA HIS A 243 -21.25 -1.20 -18.85
C HIS A 243 -21.25 -1.31 -17.30
N LEU A 244 -20.60 -0.35 -16.61
CA LEU A 244 -20.35 -0.42 -15.17
C LEU A 244 -21.62 -0.62 -14.35
N LEU A 245 -22.66 0.16 -14.65
CA LEU A 245 -23.91 0.13 -13.88
C LEU A 245 -24.67 -1.18 -14.14
N GLU A 246 -24.78 -1.60 -15.40
CA GLU A 246 -25.50 -2.81 -15.79
C GLU A 246 -24.83 -4.08 -15.26
N SER A 247 -23.51 -4.23 -15.45
CA SER A 247 -22.75 -5.39 -14.98
C SER A 247 -22.78 -5.53 -13.47
N LEU A 248 -22.54 -4.45 -12.73
CA LEU A 248 -22.52 -4.49 -11.27
C LEU A 248 -23.91 -4.72 -10.67
N LEU A 249 -24.99 -4.22 -11.29
CA LEU A 249 -26.35 -4.54 -10.87
C LEU A 249 -26.79 -5.97 -11.25
N SER A 250 -26.27 -6.52 -12.36
CA SER A 250 -26.66 -7.84 -12.87
C SER A 250 -25.90 -9.01 -12.23
N HIS A 251 -24.59 -8.88 -12.03
CA HIS A 251 -23.73 -9.96 -11.54
C HIS A 251 -22.71 -9.54 -10.47
N GLY A 252 -22.48 -8.24 -10.26
CA GLY A 252 -21.61 -7.71 -9.18
C GLY A 252 -20.10 -7.96 -9.36
N LYS A 253 -19.70 -8.93 -10.18
CA LYS A 253 -18.30 -9.34 -10.40
C LYS A 253 -17.45 -8.23 -11.03
N VAL A 254 -16.48 -7.70 -10.28
CA VAL A 254 -15.61 -6.60 -10.74
C VAL A 254 -14.57 -7.04 -11.78
N ASN A 255 -14.13 -8.30 -11.75
CA ASN A 255 -13.23 -8.86 -12.77
C ASN A 255 -13.89 -9.14 -14.12
N GLN A 256 -15.23 -9.17 -14.17
CA GLN A 256 -16.04 -9.37 -15.38
C GLN A 256 -16.71 -8.07 -15.86
N THR A 257 -16.49 -6.96 -15.13
CA THR A 257 -17.02 -5.64 -15.47
C THR A 257 -15.98 -4.86 -16.28
N ALA A 258 -16.39 -4.23 -17.40
CA ALA A 258 -15.49 -3.59 -18.36
C ALA A 258 -14.30 -4.50 -18.76
N ASN A 259 -13.07 -4.12 -18.41
CA ASN A 259 -11.85 -4.92 -18.57
C ASN A 259 -11.17 -5.25 -17.22
N GLY A 260 -11.86 -5.08 -16.09
CA GLY A 260 -11.34 -5.38 -14.75
C GLY A 260 -10.23 -4.47 -14.23
N LYS A 261 -9.82 -3.41 -14.95
CA LYS A 261 -8.79 -2.45 -14.49
C LYS A 261 -9.29 -1.72 -13.23
N ALA A 262 -8.58 -1.90 -12.12
CA ALA A 262 -9.13 -1.68 -10.79
C ALA A 262 -9.26 -0.20 -10.41
N TYR A 263 -8.22 0.59 -10.65
CA TYR A 263 -8.16 2.01 -10.29
C TYR A 263 -9.24 2.83 -11.02
N GLU A 264 -9.30 2.74 -12.35
CA GLU A 264 -10.25 3.47 -13.18
C GLU A 264 -11.69 3.07 -12.86
N MET A 265 -11.96 1.78 -12.66
CA MET A 265 -13.29 1.31 -12.26
C MET A 265 -13.70 1.91 -10.91
N MET A 266 -12.89 1.75 -9.86
CA MET A 266 -13.21 2.31 -8.54
C MET A 266 -13.34 3.84 -8.57
N SER A 267 -12.56 4.54 -9.40
CA SER A 267 -12.68 5.99 -9.53
C SER A 267 -13.98 6.44 -10.20
N ASN A 268 -14.55 5.62 -11.10
CA ASN A 268 -15.92 5.85 -11.60
C ASN A 268 -16.96 5.58 -10.50
N LEU A 269 -16.75 4.58 -9.63
CA LEU A 269 -17.64 4.27 -8.51
C LEU A 269 -17.64 5.34 -7.42
N VAL A 270 -16.50 5.94 -7.09
CA VAL A 270 -16.42 7.12 -6.20
C VAL A 270 -17.26 8.27 -6.78
N GLY A 271 -17.12 8.57 -8.07
CA GLY A 271 -17.98 9.55 -8.75
C GLY A 271 -19.47 9.17 -8.78
N LEU A 272 -19.78 7.87 -8.78
CA LEU A 272 -21.15 7.34 -8.74
C LEU A 272 -21.78 7.49 -7.34
N CYS A 273 -21.00 7.37 -6.26
CA CYS A 273 -21.41 7.72 -4.90
C CYS A 273 -21.74 9.21 -4.76
N GLU A 274 -20.87 10.11 -5.25
CA GLU A 274 -21.14 11.54 -5.27
C GLU A 274 -22.36 11.89 -6.12
N LEU A 275 -22.54 11.24 -7.29
CA LEU A 275 -23.73 11.43 -8.13
C LEU A 275 -25.00 10.91 -7.45
N TYR A 276 -24.94 9.80 -6.71
CA TYR A 276 -26.05 9.32 -5.89
C TYR A 276 -26.46 10.39 -4.86
N ARG A 277 -25.49 10.98 -4.15
CA ARG A 277 -25.75 11.99 -3.11
C ARG A 277 -26.56 13.20 -3.62
N VAL A 278 -26.34 13.60 -4.87
CA VAL A 278 -27.05 14.74 -5.50
C VAL A 278 -28.30 14.35 -6.32
N THR A 279 -28.55 13.05 -6.57
CA THR A 279 -29.69 12.60 -7.41
C THR A 279 -30.64 11.59 -6.76
N GLY A 280 -30.31 11.02 -5.60
CA GLY A 280 -31.14 10.04 -4.89
C GLY A 280 -31.35 8.69 -5.60
N LYS A 281 -30.69 8.45 -6.75
CA LYS A 281 -30.90 7.25 -7.57
C LYS A 281 -30.26 6.00 -6.94
N ALA A 282 -31.05 5.23 -6.19
CA ALA A 282 -30.58 4.09 -5.40
C ALA A 282 -29.72 3.06 -6.16
N ASP A 283 -29.97 2.82 -7.45
CA ASP A 283 -29.18 1.92 -8.29
C ASP A 283 -27.69 2.30 -8.37
N TYR A 284 -27.36 3.60 -8.25
CA TYR A 284 -25.98 4.10 -8.26
C TYR A 284 -25.21 3.60 -7.04
N LEU A 285 -25.77 3.79 -5.84
CA LEU A 285 -25.19 3.29 -4.59
C LEU A 285 -25.18 1.75 -4.56
N LYS A 286 -26.23 1.10 -5.06
CA LYS A 286 -26.32 -0.37 -5.14
C LYS A 286 -25.21 -0.98 -6.00
N ALA A 287 -24.86 -0.37 -7.13
CA ALA A 287 -23.73 -0.82 -7.94
C ALA A 287 -22.39 -0.70 -7.20
N CYS A 288 -22.17 0.40 -6.47
CA CYS A 288 -20.98 0.59 -5.63
C CYS A 288 -20.88 -0.48 -4.51
N PHE A 289 -21.99 -0.77 -3.82
CA PHE A 289 -22.04 -1.86 -2.83
C PHE A 289 -21.74 -3.24 -3.44
N ASN A 290 -22.32 -3.57 -4.60
CA ASN A 290 -22.11 -4.86 -5.25
C ASN A 290 -20.64 -5.05 -5.63
N ALA A 291 -19.98 -4.01 -6.15
CA ALA A 291 -18.55 -4.03 -6.43
C ALA A 291 -17.71 -4.16 -5.14
N TRP A 292 -18.04 -3.39 -4.10
CA TRP A 292 -17.36 -3.45 -2.80
C TRP A 292 -17.41 -4.86 -2.19
N GLN A 293 -18.59 -5.49 -2.22
CA GLN A 293 -18.80 -6.83 -1.66
C GLN A 293 -17.99 -7.88 -2.42
N ASP A 294 -17.99 -7.85 -3.75
CA ASP A 294 -17.18 -8.78 -4.56
C ASP A 294 -15.66 -8.59 -4.36
N ILE A 295 -15.21 -7.36 -4.08
CA ILE A 295 -13.82 -7.06 -3.73
C ILE A 295 -13.47 -7.68 -2.38
N VAL A 296 -14.27 -7.41 -1.34
CA VAL A 296 -14.02 -7.90 0.03
C VAL A 296 -14.04 -9.43 0.10
N ASP A 297 -15.02 -10.07 -0.53
CA ASP A 297 -15.20 -11.52 -0.43
C ASP A 297 -14.14 -12.32 -1.21
N ASN A 298 -13.63 -11.77 -2.32
CA ASN A 298 -12.85 -12.55 -3.30
C ASN A 298 -11.48 -11.98 -3.67
N ARG A 299 -11.19 -10.69 -3.39
CA ARG A 299 -10.07 -9.93 -4.00
C ARG A 299 -9.37 -8.96 -3.03
N MET A 300 -9.60 -9.09 -1.74
CA MET A 300 -8.93 -8.30 -0.71
C MET A 300 -7.87 -9.13 -0.01
N TYR A 301 -6.65 -8.61 0.06
CA TYR A 301 -5.58 -9.21 0.85
C TYR A 301 -5.86 -9.06 2.35
N LEU A 302 -5.29 -9.95 3.18
CA LEU A 302 -5.36 -9.86 4.65
C LEU A 302 -4.98 -8.46 5.20
N THR A 303 -4.11 -7.76 4.47
CA THR A 303 -3.60 -6.41 4.75
C THR A 303 -4.46 -5.28 4.17
N GLY A 304 -5.71 -5.55 3.76
CA GLY A 304 -6.71 -4.57 3.30
C GLY A 304 -6.53 -4.02 1.87
N GLY A 305 -5.39 -4.32 1.23
CA GLY A 305 -5.13 -3.97 -0.17
C GLY A 305 -5.88 -4.84 -1.17
N THR A 306 -5.92 -4.41 -2.43
CA THR A 306 -6.63 -5.10 -3.52
C THR A 306 -5.96 -4.85 -4.86
N SER A 307 -6.38 -5.59 -5.90
CA SER A 307 -5.78 -5.70 -7.24
C SER A 307 -4.43 -6.43 -7.28
N LEU A 308 -4.16 -7.05 -8.43
CA LEU A 308 -2.89 -7.66 -8.79
C LEU A 308 -2.58 -7.29 -10.25
N GLY A 309 -1.41 -6.72 -10.51
CA GLY A 309 -1.07 -6.19 -11.82
C GLY A 309 -2.08 -5.14 -12.28
N GLU A 310 -2.52 -4.26 -11.37
CA GLU A 310 -3.50 -3.18 -11.58
C GLU A 310 -4.94 -3.62 -11.91
N HIS A 311 -5.22 -4.93 -11.95
CA HIS A 311 -6.52 -5.48 -12.34
C HIS A 311 -7.15 -6.31 -11.22
N PHE A 312 -8.47 -6.39 -11.22
CA PHE A 312 -9.23 -7.38 -10.46
C PHE A 312 -9.13 -8.74 -11.16
N GLN A 313 -8.47 -9.70 -10.51
CA GLN A 313 -8.20 -11.03 -11.05
C GLN A 313 -9.36 -12.00 -10.81
N ALA A 314 -9.17 -13.29 -11.11
CA ALA A 314 -10.09 -14.37 -10.73
C ALA A 314 -10.35 -14.39 -9.20
N ASP A 315 -11.46 -15.01 -8.78
CA ASP A 315 -11.81 -15.13 -7.37
C ASP A 315 -10.66 -15.86 -6.62
N HIS A 316 -10.19 -15.28 -5.52
CA HIS A 316 -9.12 -15.79 -4.64
C HIS A 316 -7.72 -15.96 -5.24
N HIS A 317 -7.42 -15.39 -6.41
CA HIS A 317 -6.04 -15.26 -6.90
C HIS A 317 -5.35 -14.06 -6.22
N LEU A 318 -4.54 -14.35 -5.20
CA LEU A 318 -3.97 -13.40 -4.24
C LEU A 318 -2.51 -13.81 -3.89
N PRO A 319 -1.58 -13.80 -4.85
CA PRO A 319 -0.20 -14.18 -4.62
C PRO A 319 0.52 -13.12 -3.75
N ASN A 320 1.56 -13.55 -3.03
CA ASN A 320 2.30 -12.70 -2.09
C ASN A 320 3.42 -11.87 -2.74
N THR A 321 3.86 -12.22 -3.94
CA THR A 321 5.02 -11.63 -4.63
C THR A 321 4.62 -11.03 -5.98
N GLY A 322 5.49 -10.19 -6.55
CA GLY A 322 5.24 -9.51 -7.82
C GLY A 322 4.38 -8.26 -7.69
N HIS A 323 3.48 -8.03 -8.65
CA HIS A 323 2.70 -6.78 -8.80
C HIS A 323 1.47 -6.71 -7.87
N VAL A 324 1.66 -7.07 -6.61
CA VAL A 324 0.62 -7.07 -5.57
C VAL A 324 0.20 -5.65 -5.24
N SER A 325 -1.11 -5.40 -5.24
CA SER A 325 -1.73 -4.22 -4.64
C SER A 325 -1.15 -2.89 -5.10
N GLU A 326 -1.59 -2.40 -6.26
CA GLU A 326 -1.21 -1.08 -6.79
C GLU A 326 -1.64 0.04 -5.82
N ASN A 327 -0.73 0.94 -5.43
CA ASN A 327 -1.06 2.01 -4.49
C ASN A 327 -2.15 2.97 -5.04
N CYS A 328 -2.26 3.23 -6.35
CA CYS A 328 -3.39 3.99 -6.88
C CYS A 328 -4.74 3.28 -6.71
N ALA A 329 -4.78 1.95 -6.87
CA ALA A 329 -5.96 1.16 -6.56
C ALA A 329 -6.27 1.19 -5.06
N GLN A 330 -5.27 1.03 -4.18
CA GLN A 330 -5.42 1.15 -2.72
C GLN A 330 -6.06 2.47 -2.29
N VAL A 331 -5.54 3.61 -2.77
CA VAL A 331 -6.06 4.94 -2.39
C VAL A 331 -7.47 5.19 -2.94
N THR A 332 -7.82 4.58 -4.06
CA THR A 332 -9.18 4.71 -4.62
C THR A 332 -10.17 3.75 -3.93
N TRP A 333 -9.68 2.62 -3.43
CA TRP A 333 -10.39 1.72 -2.52
C TRP A 333 -10.66 2.39 -1.17
N GLU A 334 -9.68 3.14 -0.64
CA GLU A 334 -9.86 4.02 0.53
C GLU A 334 -10.97 5.05 0.26
N GLN A 335 -10.88 5.83 -0.82
CA GLN A 335 -11.92 6.80 -1.20
C GLN A 335 -13.33 6.16 -1.32
N LEU A 336 -13.45 4.98 -1.92
CA LEU A 336 -14.74 4.29 -2.05
C LEU A 336 -15.30 3.89 -0.68
N ASN A 337 -14.46 3.41 0.25
CA ASN A 337 -14.90 3.10 1.61
C ASN A 337 -15.28 4.37 2.38
N VAL A 338 -14.58 5.50 2.19
CA VAL A 338 -14.95 6.78 2.79
C VAL A 338 -16.32 7.26 2.32
N GLU A 339 -16.62 7.21 1.02
CA GLU A 339 -17.93 7.60 0.51
C GLU A 339 -19.04 6.63 0.95
N LEU A 340 -18.77 5.33 1.02
CA LEU A 340 -19.74 4.36 1.52
C LEU A 340 -20.01 4.55 3.02
N LEU A 341 -18.98 4.75 3.86
CA LEU A 341 -19.12 5.11 5.27
C LEU A 341 -19.98 6.37 5.44
N ARG A 342 -19.64 7.43 4.71
CA ARG A 342 -20.35 8.71 4.72
C ARG A 342 -21.84 8.59 4.36
N LEU A 343 -22.17 7.80 3.34
CA LEU A 343 -23.53 7.64 2.83
C LEU A 343 -24.40 6.67 3.64
N THR A 344 -23.81 5.84 4.50
CA THR A 344 -24.50 4.71 5.14
C THR A 344 -24.37 4.65 6.66
N GLY A 345 -23.26 5.13 7.23
CA GLY A 345 -22.90 4.97 8.64
C GLY A 345 -22.58 3.53 9.05
N GLU A 346 -22.29 2.63 8.11
CA GLU A 346 -21.99 1.23 8.44
C GLU A 346 -20.51 1.02 8.80
N ALA A 347 -20.25 0.55 10.03
CA ALA A 347 -18.88 0.36 10.55
C ALA A 347 -17.99 -0.57 9.70
N ARG A 348 -18.56 -1.43 8.85
CA ARG A 348 -17.78 -2.34 7.97
C ARG A 348 -16.90 -1.60 6.97
N PHE A 349 -17.25 -0.38 6.59
CA PHE A 349 -16.40 0.47 5.75
C PHE A 349 -15.22 1.03 6.55
N ALA A 350 -15.46 1.44 7.80
CA ALA A 350 -14.41 1.84 8.74
C ALA A 350 -13.47 0.68 9.14
N GLU A 351 -13.95 -0.57 9.18
CA GLU A 351 -13.14 -1.77 9.40
C GLU A 351 -12.14 -2.03 8.25
N VAL A 352 -12.60 -1.90 7.00
CA VAL A 352 -11.73 -2.00 5.82
C VAL A 352 -10.73 -0.84 5.80
N LEU A 353 -11.16 0.37 6.15
CA LEU A 353 -10.26 1.52 6.28
C LEU A 353 -9.18 1.29 7.34
N GLU A 354 -9.53 0.84 8.55
CA GLU A 354 -8.54 0.49 9.58
C GLU A 354 -7.55 -0.55 9.06
N THR A 355 -8.05 -1.64 8.47
CA THR A 355 -7.21 -2.73 7.96
C THR A 355 -6.26 -2.24 6.86
N LEU A 356 -6.74 -1.42 5.92
CA LEU A 356 -5.94 -0.85 4.84
C LEU A 356 -4.89 0.14 5.34
N ILE A 357 -5.28 1.07 6.23
CA ILE A 357 -4.43 2.14 6.75
C ILE A 357 -3.25 1.56 7.53
N TYR A 358 -3.54 0.73 8.54
CA TYR A 358 -2.52 0.14 9.40
C TYR A 358 -1.63 -0.90 8.73
N ASN A 359 -2.00 -1.35 7.52
CA ASN A 359 -1.24 -2.34 6.76
C ASN A 359 -0.83 -1.79 5.39
N HIS A 360 -1.59 -2.04 4.31
CA HIS A 360 -1.12 -1.78 2.95
C HIS A 360 -0.77 -0.31 2.63
N LEU A 361 -1.55 0.66 3.11
CA LEU A 361 -1.33 2.09 2.83
C LEU A 361 -0.05 2.62 3.50
N PHE A 362 0.19 2.24 4.76
CA PHE A 362 1.43 2.60 5.46
C PHE A 362 2.61 1.72 5.00
N ALA A 363 2.37 0.47 4.60
CA ALA A 363 3.39 -0.42 4.03
C ALA A 363 3.94 0.10 2.69
N SER A 364 3.09 0.70 1.84
CA SER A 364 3.50 1.31 0.59
C SER A 364 4.26 2.64 0.79
N GLN A 365 4.16 3.27 1.95
CA GLN A 365 4.90 4.49 2.30
C GLN A 365 6.18 4.15 3.08
N HIS A 366 7.35 4.60 2.62
CA HIS A 366 8.56 4.50 3.44
C HIS A 366 8.40 5.37 4.69
N PRO A 367 8.89 4.98 5.89
CA PRO A 367 8.51 5.66 7.14
C PRO A 367 8.94 7.14 7.23
N GLN A 368 9.96 7.53 6.46
CA GLN A 368 10.38 8.92 6.28
C GLN A 368 9.54 9.71 5.25
N GLY A 369 8.45 9.13 4.73
CA GLY A 369 7.45 9.73 3.82
C GLY A 369 7.87 9.96 2.37
N TRP A 370 9.17 10.09 2.09
CA TRP A 370 9.64 10.59 0.79
C TRP A 370 9.56 9.56 -0.36
N LYS A 371 9.79 8.26 -0.09
CA LYS A 371 9.64 7.18 -1.07
C LYS A 371 8.32 6.42 -0.90
N ILE A 372 7.73 5.99 -2.02
CA ILE A 372 6.49 5.21 -2.07
C ILE A 372 6.68 3.99 -2.99
N CYS A 373 6.09 2.84 -2.66
CA CYS A 373 6.01 1.67 -3.52
C CYS A 373 4.91 1.83 -4.58
N TYR A 374 5.16 1.34 -5.80
CA TYR A 374 4.11 1.23 -6.81
C TYR A 374 3.18 0.05 -6.52
N PHE A 375 3.77 -1.14 -6.42
CA PHE A 375 3.18 -2.38 -5.92
C PHE A 375 3.84 -2.70 -4.58
N THR A 376 3.08 -3.26 -3.64
CA THR A 376 3.56 -3.58 -2.29
C THR A 376 3.35 -5.07 -2.03
N PRO A 377 4.38 -5.92 -2.23
CA PRO A 377 4.25 -7.35 -1.99
C PRO A 377 4.14 -7.66 -0.48
N LEU A 378 3.66 -8.87 -0.18
CA LEU A 378 3.62 -9.45 1.17
C LEU A 378 4.89 -10.27 1.49
N GLU A 379 5.76 -10.48 0.50
CA GLU A 379 7.01 -11.23 0.59
C GLU A 379 8.08 -10.67 -0.37
N GLY A 380 9.35 -10.76 0.02
CA GLY A 380 10.48 -10.25 -0.76
C GLY A 380 10.94 -8.89 -0.23
N THR A 381 11.19 -7.92 -1.12
CA THR A 381 11.60 -6.56 -0.75
C THR A 381 10.56 -5.51 -1.17
N LYS A 382 10.55 -4.35 -0.52
CA LYS A 382 9.66 -3.24 -0.90
C LYS A 382 10.33 -2.31 -1.93
N PRO A 383 9.81 -2.18 -3.16
CA PRO A 383 10.42 -1.39 -4.23
C PRO A 383 10.09 0.10 -4.06
N TYR A 384 10.64 0.72 -3.01
CA TYR A 384 10.43 2.12 -2.69
C TYR A 384 11.11 3.06 -3.71
N ASP A 385 10.31 3.87 -4.41
CA ASP A 385 10.77 4.91 -5.34
C ASP A 385 10.49 6.33 -4.81
N GLY A 386 11.42 7.26 -5.06
CA GLY A 386 11.30 8.67 -4.68
C GLY A 386 10.73 9.57 -5.77
N GLY A 387 10.56 9.08 -6.99
CA GLY A 387 10.16 9.85 -8.17
C GLY A 387 8.75 10.44 -8.14
N ILE A 388 8.37 10.97 -9.30
CA ILE A 388 7.01 11.41 -9.62
C ILE A 388 6.41 10.41 -10.62
N ASN A 389 5.47 9.62 -10.14
CA ASN A 389 4.66 8.66 -10.89
C ASN A 389 3.26 8.60 -10.27
N CYS A 390 2.33 7.84 -10.86
CA CYS A 390 0.94 7.82 -10.41
C CYS A 390 0.77 7.40 -8.94
N CYS A 391 1.43 6.32 -8.53
CA CYS A 391 1.38 5.77 -7.17
C CYS A 391 1.99 6.72 -6.14
N THR A 392 3.19 7.24 -6.42
CA THR A 392 3.88 8.19 -5.54
C THR A 392 3.14 9.54 -5.43
N SER A 393 2.32 9.92 -6.41
CA SER A 393 1.36 11.04 -6.30
C SER A 393 0.07 10.66 -5.55
N SER A 394 -0.44 9.44 -5.70
CA SER A 394 -1.67 8.99 -5.06
C SER A 394 -1.52 8.70 -3.57
N ASN A 395 -0.43 8.09 -3.10
CA ASN A 395 -0.27 7.73 -1.67
C ASN A 395 -0.48 8.92 -0.74
N SER A 396 0.10 10.08 -1.09
CA SER A 396 -0.06 11.30 -0.31
C SER A 396 -1.51 11.83 -0.27
N ARG A 397 -2.37 11.45 -1.24
CA ARG A 397 -3.81 11.75 -1.18
C ARG A 397 -4.50 10.89 -0.12
N GLY A 398 -4.20 9.59 -0.08
CA GLY A 398 -4.78 8.66 0.90
C GLY A 398 -4.39 9.00 2.33
N VAL A 399 -3.08 9.12 2.60
CA VAL A 399 -2.61 9.50 3.96
C VAL A 399 -3.16 10.86 4.40
N ALA A 400 -3.32 11.83 3.50
CA ALA A 400 -3.94 13.12 3.82
C ALA A 400 -5.48 13.09 3.93
N LEU A 401 -6.14 11.99 3.53
CA LEU A 401 -7.58 11.78 3.67
C LEU A 401 -7.96 11.25 5.06
N ILE A 402 -7.07 10.52 5.75
CA ILE A 402 -7.32 9.92 7.08
C ILE A 402 -8.04 10.88 8.07
N PRO A 403 -7.63 12.16 8.22
CA PRO A 403 -8.30 13.10 9.13
C PRO A 403 -9.76 13.45 8.78
N THR A 404 -10.26 13.10 7.59
CA THR A 404 -11.63 13.46 7.15
C THR A 404 -12.69 12.43 7.50
N PHE A 405 -12.30 11.22 7.91
CA PHE A 405 -13.24 10.13 8.21
C PHE A 405 -12.93 9.37 9.50
N ALA A 406 -11.73 9.55 10.07
CA ALA A 406 -11.34 8.93 11.34
C ALA A 406 -12.32 9.27 12.49
N TYR A 407 -12.96 10.44 12.42
CA TYR A 407 -14.14 10.79 13.20
C TYR A 407 -15.19 11.45 12.30
N SER A 408 -16.45 11.37 12.72
CA SER A 408 -17.57 12.13 12.15
C SER A 408 -18.40 12.77 13.25
N VAL A 409 -18.92 13.97 13.02
CA VAL A 409 -19.73 14.70 14.01
C VAL A 409 -21.02 15.18 13.34
N LYS A 410 -22.17 14.73 13.87
CA LYS A 410 -23.49 15.10 13.34
C LYS A 410 -24.47 15.37 14.47
N GLY A 411 -24.75 16.66 14.72
CA GLY A 411 -25.59 17.07 15.84
C GLY A 411 -24.96 16.67 17.17
N ARG A 412 -25.56 15.71 17.88
CA ARG A 412 -25.06 15.16 19.15
C ARG A 412 -24.48 13.75 19.02
N GLU A 413 -24.25 13.27 17.80
CA GLU A 413 -23.59 12.01 17.52
C GLU A 413 -22.12 12.27 17.14
N VAL A 414 -21.18 11.65 17.87
CA VAL A 414 -19.74 11.69 17.58
C VAL A 414 -19.27 10.27 17.31
N TYR A 415 -18.80 10.00 16.10
CA TYR A 415 -18.29 8.71 15.66
C TYR A 415 -16.76 8.67 15.76
N ALA A 416 -16.22 7.59 16.33
CA ALA A 416 -14.80 7.27 16.36
C ALA A 416 -14.57 6.03 15.50
N ASN A 417 -14.22 6.27 14.24
CA ASN A 417 -14.10 5.24 13.20
C ASN A 417 -12.70 4.64 13.17
N LEU A 418 -11.66 5.47 13.32
CA LEU A 418 -10.28 5.03 13.41
C LEU A 418 -9.78 5.22 14.85
N HIS A 419 -9.40 4.12 15.49
CA HIS A 419 -8.85 4.15 16.84
C HIS A 419 -7.39 4.58 16.78
N ALA A 420 -7.03 5.69 17.42
CA ALA A 420 -5.65 6.18 17.49
C ALA A 420 -5.51 7.17 18.65
N GLN A 421 -4.27 7.46 19.09
CA GLN A 421 -4.05 8.63 19.94
C GLN A 421 -4.43 9.90 19.16
N ALA A 422 -5.38 10.69 19.67
CA ALA A 422 -5.84 11.90 18.99
C ALA A 422 -6.43 12.97 19.93
N SER A 423 -6.71 14.15 19.37
CA SER A 423 -7.62 15.14 19.97
C SER A 423 -8.53 15.70 18.87
N LEU A 424 -9.84 15.66 19.10
CA LEU A 424 -10.90 16.09 18.18
C LEU A 424 -11.58 17.33 18.74
N GLY A 425 -11.45 18.48 18.07
CA GLY A 425 -12.18 19.71 18.36
C GLY A 425 -13.41 19.88 17.49
N PHE A 426 -14.57 20.16 18.09
CA PHE A 426 -15.84 20.39 17.41
C PHE A 426 -16.73 21.39 18.17
N ASP A 427 -17.67 22.01 17.47
CA ASP A 427 -18.61 22.95 18.09
C ASP A 427 -19.95 22.26 18.36
N LEU A 428 -20.45 22.37 19.59
CA LEU A 428 -21.72 21.80 20.03
C LEU A 428 -22.52 22.83 20.82
N ASP A 429 -23.79 23.03 20.44
CA ASP A 429 -24.71 23.99 21.06
C ASP A 429 -24.13 25.43 21.25
N GLY A 430 -23.25 25.84 20.32
CA GLY A 430 -22.58 27.15 20.35
C GLY A 430 -21.33 27.22 21.25
N ARG A 431 -20.83 26.09 21.74
CA ARG A 431 -19.64 25.97 22.59
C ARG A 431 -18.59 25.09 21.90
N HIS A 432 -17.33 25.50 21.94
CA HIS A 432 -16.23 24.65 21.47
C HIS A 432 -15.96 23.53 22.49
N VAL A 433 -15.78 22.32 21.99
CA VAL A 433 -15.57 21.08 22.75
C VAL A 433 -14.35 20.35 22.15
N VAL A 434 -13.46 19.85 23.00
CA VAL A 434 -12.36 18.98 22.60
C VAL A 434 -12.54 17.61 23.27
N LEU A 435 -12.63 16.55 22.46
CA LEU A 435 -12.55 15.17 22.90
C LEU A 435 -11.08 14.73 22.80
N HIS A 436 -10.45 14.47 23.94
CA HIS A 436 -9.10 13.93 24.01
C HIS A 436 -9.15 12.41 24.04
N GLN A 437 -8.46 11.77 23.11
CA GLN A 437 -8.28 10.32 23.03
C GLN A 437 -6.79 10.01 23.26
N SER A 438 -6.42 9.70 24.50
CA SER A 438 -5.05 9.32 24.86
C SER A 438 -4.92 7.82 25.04
N GLY A 439 -3.71 7.26 24.98
CA GLY A 439 -3.50 5.82 25.12
C GLY A 439 -2.39 5.29 24.21
N ASP A 440 -2.40 3.98 23.99
CA ASP A 440 -1.33 3.23 23.33
C ASP A 440 -1.83 2.31 22.21
N TYR A 441 -2.98 2.64 21.61
CA TYR A 441 -3.48 2.00 20.40
C TYR A 441 -2.65 2.42 19.17
N PRO A 442 -2.23 1.49 18.28
CA PRO A 442 -2.61 0.06 18.20
C PRO A 442 -1.72 -0.90 19.01
N ASP A 443 -0.70 -0.41 19.73
CA ASP A 443 0.35 -1.24 20.32
C ASP A 443 -0.06 -2.04 21.57
N ARG A 444 -0.97 -1.54 22.43
CA ARG A 444 -1.53 -2.33 23.56
C ARG A 444 -3.05 -2.27 23.72
N GLY A 445 -3.73 -1.45 22.93
CA GLY A 445 -5.19 -1.47 22.83
C GLY A 445 -5.90 -0.73 23.96
N TYR A 446 -5.22 0.13 24.71
CA TYR A 446 -5.86 1.01 25.70
C TYR A 446 -6.10 2.40 25.11
N LEU A 447 -7.32 2.92 25.32
CA LEU A 447 -7.72 4.28 24.97
C LEU A 447 -8.54 4.92 26.10
N HIS A 448 -8.21 6.17 26.40
CA HIS A 448 -8.78 7.00 27.45
C HIS A 448 -9.40 8.24 26.82
N TYR A 449 -10.67 8.47 27.12
CA TYR A 449 -11.48 9.56 26.59
C TYR A 449 -11.87 10.55 27.68
N GLU A 450 -11.49 11.80 27.48
CA GLU A 450 -11.86 12.96 28.32
C GLU A 450 -12.36 14.12 27.46
N VAL A 451 -13.20 14.97 28.04
CA VAL A 451 -13.78 16.13 27.34
C VAL A 451 -13.34 17.44 28.00
N GLU A 452 -12.81 18.36 27.19
CA GLU A 452 -12.54 19.75 27.57
C GLU A 452 -13.56 20.68 26.90
N ALA A 453 -14.10 21.65 27.64
CA ALA A 453 -14.87 22.76 27.10
C ALA A 453 -14.82 23.98 28.03
N ALA A 454 -15.05 25.19 27.51
CA ALA A 454 -14.96 26.41 28.31
C ALA A 454 -16.12 26.54 29.33
N GLY A 455 -15.84 26.45 30.63
CA GLY A 455 -16.80 26.57 31.74
C GLY A 455 -16.94 25.28 32.55
N THR A 456 -18.00 25.12 33.34
CA THR A 456 -18.21 23.95 34.22
C THR A 456 -19.44 23.10 33.91
N GLU A 457 -20.38 23.63 33.13
CA GLU A 457 -21.61 22.90 32.79
C GLU A 457 -21.31 21.65 31.93
N PRO A 458 -21.97 20.50 32.18
CA PRO A 458 -21.75 19.28 31.39
C PRO A 458 -22.03 19.46 29.90
N VAL A 459 -21.31 18.71 29.07
CA VAL A 459 -21.53 18.61 27.62
C VAL A 459 -22.31 17.33 27.33
N SER A 460 -23.27 17.33 26.40
CA SER A 460 -24.12 16.14 26.15
C SER A 460 -24.10 15.73 24.67
N PHE A 461 -23.45 14.60 24.41
CA PHE A 461 -23.37 13.93 23.12
C PHE A 461 -23.16 12.42 23.33
N ALA A 462 -23.55 11.61 22.36
CA ALA A 462 -23.27 10.18 22.31
C ALA A 462 -21.95 9.93 21.56
N LEU A 463 -21.10 9.07 22.13
CA LEU A 463 -19.87 8.61 21.49
C LEU A 463 -20.09 7.21 20.92
N HIS A 464 -19.99 7.10 19.58
CA HIS A 464 -20.07 5.86 18.82
C HIS A 464 -18.66 5.35 18.57
N LEU A 465 -18.18 4.41 19.39
CA LEU A 465 -16.88 3.77 19.19
C LEU A 465 -17.04 2.59 18.23
N ARG A 466 -16.33 2.54 17.09
CA ARG A 466 -16.37 1.33 16.25
C ARG A 466 -15.94 0.11 17.06
N VAL A 467 -16.67 -1.00 16.91
CA VAL A 467 -16.32 -2.31 17.44
C VAL A 467 -15.55 -3.06 16.35
N PRO A 468 -14.22 -3.28 16.48
CA PRO A 468 -13.46 -3.94 15.43
C PRO A 468 -13.85 -5.42 15.31
N ALA A 469 -13.83 -5.98 14.10
CA ALA A 469 -14.27 -7.36 13.89
C ALA A 469 -13.37 -8.39 14.60
N TRP A 470 -12.09 -8.04 14.78
CA TRP A 470 -11.12 -8.82 15.55
C TRP A 470 -11.27 -8.69 17.08
N CYS A 471 -12.11 -7.77 17.58
CA CYS A 471 -12.45 -7.58 18.99
C CYS A 471 -13.95 -7.26 19.14
N PRO A 472 -14.84 -8.27 19.17
CA PRO A 472 -16.29 -8.06 19.29
C PRO A 472 -16.72 -7.56 20.68
N GLU A 473 -15.85 -7.71 21.70
CA GLU A 473 -16.10 -7.37 23.11
C GLU A 473 -15.00 -6.47 23.69
N PRO A 474 -14.82 -5.22 23.20
CA PRO A 474 -14.08 -4.20 23.93
C PRO A 474 -14.68 -3.99 25.31
N GLN A 475 -13.82 -3.92 26.31
CA GLN A 475 -14.18 -3.57 27.68
C GLN A 475 -14.28 -2.04 27.75
N VAL A 476 -15.39 -1.53 28.27
CA VAL A 476 -15.64 -0.10 28.43
C VAL A 476 -15.89 0.17 29.91
N GLU A 477 -15.20 1.14 30.47
CA GLU A 477 -15.37 1.60 31.84
C GLU A 477 -15.76 3.09 31.82
N LEU A 478 -16.73 3.47 32.65
CA LEU A 478 -17.18 4.84 32.85
C LEU A 478 -16.85 5.27 34.27
N ASN A 479 -15.89 6.19 34.42
CA ASN A 479 -15.34 6.62 35.72
C ASN A 479 -14.82 5.44 36.58
N GLY A 480 -14.13 4.47 35.96
CA GLY A 480 -13.58 3.29 36.65
C GLY A 480 -14.63 2.26 37.09
N SER A 481 -15.76 2.16 36.38
CA SER A 481 -16.79 1.15 36.58
C SER A 481 -17.26 0.60 35.25
N ASP A 482 -17.32 -0.73 35.10
CA ASP A 482 -17.75 -1.41 33.87
C ASP A 482 -19.07 -0.87 33.33
N LEU A 483 -19.07 -0.45 32.06
CA LEU A 483 -20.22 0.08 31.35
C LEU A 483 -20.71 -0.95 30.31
N GLN A 484 -21.94 -1.42 30.48
CA GLN A 484 -22.64 -2.16 29.45
C GLN A 484 -23.15 -1.20 28.37
N VAL A 485 -22.52 -1.25 27.19
CA VAL A 485 -22.76 -0.35 26.05
C VAL A 485 -23.76 -0.93 25.05
N ARG A 486 -24.65 -0.08 24.51
CA ARG A 486 -25.55 -0.49 23.42
C ARG A 486 -24.73 -0.75 22.16
N ARG A 487 -24.98 -1.87 21.48
CA ARG A 487 -24.47 -2.11 20.12
C ARG A 487 -25.47 -1.58 19.09
N GLN A 488 -24.99 -0.83 18.11
CA GLN A 488 -25.79 -0.32 16.99
C GLN A 488 -24.89 -0.16 15.76
N ASP A 489 -25.28 -0.75 14.63
CA ASP A 489 -24.63 -0.56 13.31
C ASP A 489 -23.11 -0.80 13.26
N GLY A 490 -22.61 -1.62 14.20
CA GLY A 490 -21.17 -1.94 14.39
C GLY A 490 -20.43 -1.04 15.38
N TYR A 491 -21.13 -0.13 16.07
CA TYR A 491 -20.61 0.76 17.09
C TYR A 491 -21.05 0.36 18.50
N ALA A 492 -20.22 0.70 19.48
CA ALA A 492 -20.56 0.78 20.88
C ALA A 492 -21.01 2.22 21.18
N VAL A 493 -22.28 2.39 21.58
CA VAL A 493 -22.84 3.70 21.85
C VAL A 493 -22.74 4.01 23.34
N ILE A 494 -22.02 5.08 23.66
CA ILE A 494 -21.89 5.64 25.01
C ILE A 494 -22.71 6.93 25.06
N ASP A 495 -23.96 6.80 25.49
CA ASP A 495 -24.86 7.93 25.75
C ASP A 495 -24.42 8.64 27.05
N GLY A 496 -24.12 9.94 27.02
CA GLY A 496 -23.48 10.61 28.16
C GLY A 496 -23.79 12.09 28.39
N GLN A 497 -23.76 12.48 29.67
CA GLN A 497 -23.38 13.84 30.09
C GLN A 497 -21.92 13.82 30.54
N TRP A 498 -21.08 14.46 29.75
CA TRP A 498 -19.65 14.60 29.99
C TRP A 498 -19.44 15.77 30.95
N ARG A 499 -19.14 15.43 32.22
CA ARG A 499 -18.75 16.41 33.22
C ARG A 499 -17.34 16.89 32.92
N ILE A 500 -17.13 18.20 33.05
CA ILE A 500 -15.86 18.89 32.77
C ILE A 500 -15.38 19.69 34.00
N ASP A 501 -15.92 19.35 35.17
CA ASP A 501 -15.63 20.00 36.44
C ASP A 501 -14.38 19.38 37.12
N ARG A 502 -14.20 19.58 38.44
CA ARG A 502 -13.07 19.02 39.22
C ARG A 502 -13.00 17.48 39.29
N ARG A 503 -14.00 16.75 38.79
CA ARG A 503 -13.97 15.30 38.58
C ARG A 503 -14.59 15.03 37.21
N PRO A 504 -13.84 15.16 36.10
CA PRO A 504 -14.40 15.01 34.76
C PRO A 504 -15.01 13.61 34.54
N THR A 505 -15.89 13.49 33.55
CA THR A 505 -16.31 12.17 33.07
C THR A 505 -15.17 11.56 32.27
N VAL A 506 -14.71 10.39 32.70
CA VAL A 506 -13.68 9.60 32.00
C VAL A 506 -14.33 8.35 31.42
N VAL A 507 -14.02 8.04 30.17
CA VAL A 507 -14.33 6.75 29.54
C VAL A 507 -13.02 6.05 29.20
N GLU A 508 -12.81 4.86 29.74
CA GLU A 508 -11.67 4.01 29.41
C GLU A 508 -12.14 2.85 28.55
N VAL A 509 -11.38 2.52 27.51
CA VAL A 509 -11.68 1.46 26.56
C VAL A 509 -10.45 0.58 26.42
N LYS A 510 -10.62 -0.71 26.71
CA LYS A 510 -9.59 -1.74 26.52
C LYS A 510 -10.07 -2.66 25.42
N PHE A 511 -9.29 -2.71 24.34
CA PHE A 511 -9.42 -3.71 23.28
C PHE A 511 -8.42 -4.83 23.60
N PRO A 512 -8.85 -6.02 24.06
CA PRO A 512 -7.96 -7.17 24.15
C PRO A 512 -7.27 -7.41 22.80
N LEU A 513 -5.94 -7.35 22.78
CA LEU A 513 -5.10 -7.58 21.59
C LEU A 513 -4.34 -8.92 21.71
N PRO A 514 -5.03 -10.08 21.68
CA PRO A 514 -4.33 -11.37 21.58
C PRO A 514 -3.58 -11.43 20.26
N ALA A 515 -2.40 -12.05 20.28
CA ALA A 515 -1.77 -12.52 19.06
C ALA A 515 -2.62 -13.67 18.48
N GLN A 516 -2.86 -13.63 17.17
CA GLN A 516 -3.66 -14.59 16.43
C GLN A 516 -2.85 -15.12 15.26
N LEU A 517 -2.69 -16.44 15.19
CA LEU A 517 -2.25 -17.11 13.98
C LEU A 517 -3.48 -17.29 13.08
N LEU A 518 -3.37 -16.86 11.84
CA LEU A 518 -4.40 -16.97 10.83
C LEU A 518 -3.96 -18.01 9.80
N GLU A 519 -4.74 -19.06 9.62
CA GLU A 519 -4.52 -20.07 8.58
C GLU A 519 -4.72 -19.45 7.19
N GLY A 520 -3.77 -19.70 6.30
CA GLY A 520 -3.83 -19.28 4.92
C GLY A 520 -4.75 -20.18 4.11
N ALA A 521 -5.40 -19.59 3.11
CA ALA A 521 -6.31 -20.28 2.20
C ALA A 521 -5.84 -20.11 0.75
N PHE A 522 -6.32 -21.00 -0.13
CA PHE A 522 -6.04 -21.00 -1.57
C PHE A 522 -4.52 -21.05 -1.85
N GLU A 523 -3.95 -19.98 -2.38
CA GLU A 523 -2.51 -19.87 -2.68
C GLU A 523 -1.63 -19.78 -1.42
N ASN A 524 -2.25 -19.63 -0.24
CA ASN A 524 -1.59 -19.61 1.07
C ASN A 524 -1.85 -20.86 1.92
N ASP A 525 -2.37 -21.95 1.35
CA ASP A 525 -2.60 -23.21 2.08
C ASP A 525 -1.29 -23.75 2.72
N GLY A 526 -1.35 -24.12 4.00
CA GLY A 526 -0.18 -24.50 4.81
C GLY A 526 0.73 -23.34 5.23
N LEU A 527 0.31 -22.09 5.04
CA LEU A 527 0.97 -20.91 5.59
C LEU A 527 0.14 -20.31 6.74
N LEU A 528 0.83 -19.61 7.64
CA LEU A 528 0.27 -18.87 8.76
C LEU A 528 0.68 -17.39 8.63
N ALA A 529 -0.24 -16.48 8.90
CA ALA A 529 0.06 -15.07 9.13
C ALA A 529 -0.21 -14.71 10.59
N LEU A 530 0.61 -13.82 11.16
CA LEU A 530 0.41 -13.30 12.50
C LEU A 530 -0.37 -11.98 12.45
N ARG A 531 -1.47 -11.88 13.20
CA ARG A 531 -2.21 -10.63 13.44
C ARG A 531 -2.28 -10.34 14.94
N ARG A 532 -2.18 -9.07 15.33
CA ARG A 532 -2.48 -8.60 16.68
C ARG A 532 -3.19 -7.26 16.60
N GLY A 533 -4.47 -7.22 16.97
CA GLY A 533 -5.33 -6.07 16.72
C GLY A 533 -5.48 -5.80 15.21
N PRO A 534 -5.40 -4.53 14.76
CA PRO A 534 -5.44 -4.19 13.33
C PRO A 534 -4.12 -4.47 12.60
N LEU A 535 -3.03 -4.78 13.32
CA LEU A 535 -1.70 -4.96 12.75
C LEU A 535 -1.50 -6.40 12.27
N VAL A 536 -1.23 -6.55 10.97
CA VAL A 536 -0.60 -7.75 10.40
C VAL A 536 0.90 -7.64 10.60
N TYR A 537 1.53 -8.74 10.99
CA TYR A 537 2.96 -8.82 11.29
C TYR A 537 3.71 -9.59 10.20
N ALA A 538 5.00 -9.29 10.06
CA ALA A 538 5.91 -9.93 9.13
C ALA A 538 7.26 -10.23 9.80
N LEU A 539 7.90 -11.31 9.37
CA LEU A 539 9.30 -11.61 9.68
C LEU A 539 10.19 -10.77 8.76
N ASP A 540 11.10 -9.97 9.33
CA ASP A 540 12.02 -9.08 8.59
C ASP A 540 13.47 -9.44 8.96
N GLU A 541 14.36 -9.60 7.97
CA GLU A 541 15.78 -9.90 8.21
C GLU A 541 16.47 -8.83 9.08
N ALA A 542 16.01 -7.58 9.05
CA ALA A 542 16.57 -6.48 9.83
C ALA A 542 16.50 -6.71 11.35
N ASP A 543 15.44 -7.37 11.82
CA ASP A 543 15.22 -7.66 13.24
C ASP A 543 15.68 -9.07 13.64
N ASN A 544 16.08 -9.90 12.66
CA ASN A 544 16.43 -11.31 12.84
C ASN A 544 17.81 -11.66 12.24
N PRO A 545 18.90 -10.96 12.64
CA PRO A 545 20.23 -11.22 12.11
C PRO A 545 20.69 -12.65 12.44
N GLY A 546 21.11 -13.39 11.41
CA GLY A 546 21.63 -14.76 11.54
C GLY A 546 20.60 -15.87 11.36
N LEU A 547 19.34 -15.57 11.02
CA LEU A 547 18.44 -16.60 10.49
C LEU A 547 18.96 -17.16 9.14
N PRO A 548 18.63 -18.42 8.82
CA PRO A 548 18.77 -18.94 7.46
C PRO A 548 17.77 -18.23 6.52
N PRO A 549 17.88 -18.42 5.18
CA PRO A 549 16.99 -17.79 4.22
C PRO A 549 15.50 -17.98 4.57
N LEU A 550 14.73 -16.88 4.54
CA LEU A 550 13.36 -16.83 5.07
C LEU A 550 12.38 -17.83 4.42
N VAL A 551 12.72 -18.38 3.24
CA VAL A 551 11.97 -19.47 2.61
C VAL A 551 11.87 -20.70 3.53
N GLY A 552 12.94 -21.01 4.27
CA GLY A 552 13.04 -22.16 5.17
C GLY A 552 12.72 -21.85 6.64
N VAL A 553 12.17 -20.68 6.94
CA VAL A 553 11.73 -20.26 8.29
C VAL A 553 10.21 -20.22 8.33
N GLY A 554 9.62 -20.70 9.41
CA GLY A 554 8.18 -20.79 9.62
C GLY A 554 7.77 -20.48 11.06
N LEU A 555 6.47 -20.50 11.34
CA LEU A 555 5.93 -20.32 12.68
C LEU A 555 5.68 -21.69 13.35
N SER A 556 5.84 -21.75 14.67
CA SER A 556 5.23 -22.84 15.44
C SER A 556 3.71 -22.65 15.49
N GLU A 557 2.97 -23.70 15.85
CA GLU A 557 1.52 -23.65 16.02
C GLU A 557 1.08 -22.81 17.25
N SER A 558 2.03 -22.29 18.05
CA SER A 558 1.74 -21.46 19.22
C SER A 558 1.65 -19.98 18.85
N ALA A 559 0.52 -19.36 19.19
CA ALA A 559 0.33 -17.92 19.14
C ALA A 559 0.86 -17.18 20.40
N GLU A 560 1.58 -17.86 21.31
CA GLU A 560 2.13 -17.26 22.53
C GLU A 560 3.26 -16.26 22.23
N ALA A 561 2.88 -15.04 21.90
CA ALA A 561 3.79 -13.93 21.63
C ALA A 561 4.14 -13.15 22.90
N THR A 562 5.42 -12.87 23.09
CA THR A 562 5.90 -11.85 24.03
C THR A 562 6.21 -10.55 23.30
N VAL A 563 5.85 -9.40 23.90
CA VAL A 563 6.24 -8.09 23.36
C VAL A 563 7.73 -7.87 23.59
N ALA A 564 8.45 -7.61 22.50
CA ALA A 564 9.85 -7.19 22.53
C ALA A 564 9.96 -5.70 22.17
N GLU A 565 10.83 -4.99 22.88
CA GLU A 565 11.09 -3.58 22.57
C GLU A 565 12.07 -3.46 21.40
N ALA A 566 11.62 -2.88 20.28
CA ALA A 566 12.52 -2.35 19.27
C ALA A 566 13.47 -1.33 19.91
N SER A 567 14.75 -1.33 19.51
CA SER A 567 15.66 -0.27 19.96
C SER A 567 15.21 1.10 19.42
N PRO A 568 15.51 2.22 20.08
CA PRO A 568 15.12 3.55 19.58
C PRO A 568 15.63 3.89 18.17
N ALA A 569 16.65 3.19 17.67
CA ALA A 569 17.17 3.33 16.31
C ALA A 569 16.41 2.49 15.26
N GLN A 570 15.69 1.44 15.69
CA GLN A 570 14.83 0.61 14.84
C GLN A 570 13.38 1.12 14.79
N ARG A 571 12.94 1.85 15.82
CA ARG A 571 11.58 2.40 15.90
C ARG A 571 11.35 3.45 14.81
N THR A 572 10.22 3.29 14.13
CA THR A 572 9.76 4.13 13.03
C THR A 572 8.57 5.03 13.42
N TRP A 573 7.87 4.70 14.51
CA TRP A 573 6.93 5.60 15.20
C TRP A 573 7.03 5.47 16.74
N PRO A 574 6.51 6.45 17.52
CA PRO A 574 6.41 6.33 18.96
C PRO A 574 5.41 5.24 19.34
N GLY A 575 5.89 4.17 19.97
CA GLY A 575 5.07 3.05 20.44
C GLY A 575 5.42 1.69 19.85
N GLU A 576 6.08 1.65 18.68
CA GLU A 576 6.34 0.43 17.89
C GLU A 576 6.85 -0.75 18.75
N GLN A 577 6.10 -1.85 18.68
CA GLN A 577 6.39 -3.12 19.35
C GLN A 577 6.71 -4.23 18.35
N LEU A 578 7.81 -4.94 18.61
CA LEU A 578 8.09 -6.23 18.00
C LEU A 578 7.37 -7.33 18.79
N LEU A 579 7.08 -8.44 18.14
CA LEU A 579 6.57 -9.65 18.77
C LEU A 579 7.62 -10.75 18.66
N GLU A 580 8.02 -11.31 19.80
CA GLU A 580 8.86 -12.51 19.89
C GLU A 580 7.98 -13.75 20.04
N LEU A 581 8.17 -14.73 19.16
CA LEU A 581 7.42 -15.99 19.10
C LEU A 581 8.36 -17.18 18.86
N PRO A 582 8.02 -18.40 19.30
CA PRO A 582 8.74 -19.60 18.90
C PRO A 582 8.54 -19.86 17.41
N GLY A 583 9.62 -19.82 16.64
CA GLY A 583 9.62 -20.18 15.22
C GLY A 583 9.80 -21.66 14.97
N ALA A 584 9.92 -21.99 13.69
CA ALA A 584 10.37 -23.27 13.21
C ALA A 584 11.29 -23.08 12.00
N VAL A 585 12.15 -24.05 11.73
CA VAL A 585 13.03 -24.08 10.54
C VAL A 585 12.85 -25.40 9.80
N ALA A 586 13.08 -25.36 8.48
CA ALA A 586 13.07 -26.56 7.66
C ALA A 586 14.07 -27.60 8.21
N PRO A 587 13.79 -28.91 8.16
CA PRO A 587 14.67 -29.94 8.73
C PRO A 587 16.12 -29.94 8.20
N ALA A 588 16.35 -29.42 6.99
CA ALA A 588 17.69 -29.25 6.41
C ALA A 588 18.51 -28.11 7.04
N LEU A 589 17.86 -27.20 7.77
CA LEU A 589 18.42 -26.02 8.43
C LEU A 589 18.45 -26.15 9.96
N ALA A 590 17.96 -27.27 10.49
CA ALA A 590 17.89 -27.52 11.92
C ALA A 590 19.26 -27.95 12.47
N GLU A 591 20.00 -27.02 13.06
CA GLU A 591 21.12 -27.36 13.92
C GLU A 591 20.65 -28.11 15.17
N ALA A 592 21.58 -28.82 15.83
CA ALA A 592 21.30 -29.64 17.00
C ALA A 592 21.10 -28.82 18.29
N GLY A 593 20.11 -27.93 18.33
CA GLY A 593 19.72 -27.22 19.54
C GLY A 593 18.90 -25.94 19.32
N ALA A 594 17.67 -25.95 19.85
CA ALA A 594 16.70 -24.85 19.91
C ALA A 594 16.10 -24.35 18.58
N LEU A 595 14.78 -24.11 18.61
CA LEU A 595 14.07 -23.36 17.57
C LEU A 595 14.42 -21.87 17.70
N PRO A 596 14.50 -21.10 16.59
CA PRO A 596 14.73 -19.66 16.69
C PRO A 596 13.55 -18.99 17.37
N VAL A 597 13.83 -18.00 18.24
CA VAL A 597 12.82 -17.00 18.61
C VAL A 597 12.77 -15.99 17.47
N LEU A 598 11.62 -15.89 16.81
CA LEU A 598 11.41 -14.99 15.69
C LEU A 598 10.88 -13.65 16.19
N ARG A 599 11.50 -12.57 15.72
CA ARG A 599 11.04 -11.20 15.90
C ARG A 599 10.22 -10.77 14.70
N LEU A 600 8.92 -10.59 14.89
CA LEU A 600 8.06 -10.05 13.85
C LEU A 600 7.76 -8.58 14.13
N ARG A 601 7.71 -7.77 13.08
CA ARG A 601 7.32 -6.36 13.12
C ARG A 601 6.05 -6.11 12.31
N PRO A 602 5.31 -5.01 12.53
CA PRO A 602 4.16 -4.69 11.71
C PRO A 602 4.51 -4.56 10.22
N PHE A 603 3.66 -5.11 9.34
CA PHE A 603 3.85 -5.12 7.89
C PHE A 603 3.95 -3.70 7.29
N ALA A 604 3.38 -2.70 7.96
CA ALA A 604 3.56 -1.28 7.64
C ALA A 604 5.04 -0.85 7.50
N ASP A 605 5.95 -1.51 8.22
CA ASP A 605 7.36 -1.10 8.35
C ASP A 605 8.36 -2.22 8.04
N ALA A 606 7.89 -3.47 7.88
CA ALA A 606 8.66 -4.57 7.29
C ALA A 606 9.29 -4.18 5.94
N GLY A 607 10.57 -4.48 5.74
CA GLY A 607 11.33 -4.15 4.53
C GLY A 607 11.65 -2.65 4.35
N ALA A 608 11.34 -1.77 5.32
CA ALA A 608 11.67 -0.34 5.25
C ALA A 608 13.18 -0.09 5.07
N THR A 609 14.01 -0.95 5.63
CA THR A 609 15.48 -0.95 5.54
C THR A 609 16.03 -1.53 4.23
N GLY A 610 15.18 -1.98 3.30
CA GLY A 610 15.59 -2.67 2.07
C GLY A 610 15.94 -4.15 2.25
N THR A 611 15.69 -4.69 3.44
CA THR A 611 15.80 -6.11 3.80
C THR A 611 14.65 -6.95 3.24
N ARG A 612 14.84 -8.28 3.13
CA ARG A 612 13.73 -9.18 2.76
C ARG A 612 12.82 -9.40 3.97
N PHE A 613 11.54 -9.60 3.69
CA PHE A 613 10.53 -9.90 4.70
C PHE A 613 9.49 -10.91 4.17
N ARG A 614 8.71 -11.50 5.08
CA ARG A 614 7.56 -12.38 4.77
C ARG A 614 6.41 -12.18 5.75
N VAL A 615 5.19 -11.97 5.23
CA VAL A 615 3.94 -11.97 6.03
C VAL A 615 3.45 -13.40 6.28
N TRP A 616 3.36 -14.20 5.21
CA TRP A 616 2.92 -15.60 5.29
C TRP A 616 4.13 -16.52 5.49
N LEU A 617 4.11 -17.28 6.57
CA LEU A 617 5.18 -18.15 7.00
C LEU A 617 4.65 -19.60 7.08
N PRO A 618 5.37 -20.62 6.59
CA PRO A 618 4.90 -22.00 6.68
C PRO A 618 4.68 -22.43 8.13
N ASP A 619 3.65 -23.24 8.38
CA ASP A 619 3.48 -23.93 9.66
C ASP A 619 4.56 -25.00 9.89
N GLN A 620 4.71 -25.52 11.11
CA GLN A 620 5.76 -26.50 11.44
C GLN A 620 5.60 -27.83 10.68
N ASP A 621 4.39 -28.25 10.33
CA ASP A 621 4.10 -29.42 9.51
C ASP A 621 4.21 -29.15 8.01
N ALA A 622 3.89 -27.93 7.55
CA ALA A 622 4.23 -27.44 6.23
C ALA A 622 5.74 -27.44 6.03
N LEU A 623 6.55 -27.01 7.00
CA LEU A 623 8.02 -27.11 6.94
C LEU A 623 8.54 -28.56 6.80
N LYS A 624 7.75 -29.58 7.18
CA LYS A 624 8.07 -31.01 6.97
C LYS A 624 7.54 -31.55 5.64
N ARG A 625 6.43 -30.98 5.13
CA ARG A 625 5.76 -31.37 3.86
C ARG A 625 6.40 -30.71 2.64
N LEU A 626 6.71 -29.42 2.76
CA LEU A 626 7.31 -28.58 1.72
C LEU A 626 8.69 -29.13 1.34
N ARG A 627 8.91 -29.22 0.03
CA ARG A 627 10.18 -29.66 -0.54
C ARG A 627 11.11 -28.46 -0.66
N PHE A 628 11.84 -28.16 0.41
CA PHE A 628 12.95 -27.22 0.32
C PHE A 628 14.09 -27.79 -0.51
N SER A 629 14.85 -26.90 -1.16
CA SER A 629 16.12 -27.27 -1.77
C SER A 629 17.08 -27.77 -0.68
N LEU A 630 17.79 -28.86 -0.96
CA LEU A 630 18.93 -29.34 -0.16
C LEU A 630 20.11 -28.37 -0.16
N LEU A 631 20.03 -27.27 -0.92
CA LEU A 631 21.04 -26.23 -1.02
C LEU A 631 20.77 -25.01 -0.14
N VAL A 632 19.56 -24.87 0.45
CA VAL A 632 19.28 -23.77 1.40
C VAL A 632 20.23 -23.88 2.60
N GLY A 633 20.86 -22.77 2.98
CA GLY A 633 21.89 -22.73 4.02
C GLY A 633 23.31 -23.12 3.55
N GLY A 634 23.49 -23.49 2.27
CA GLY A 634 24.81 -23.76 1.70
C GLY A 634 25.64 -22.49 1.45
N THR A 635 26.94 -22.66 1.20
CA THR A 635 27.85 -21.57 0.80
C THR A 635 27.85 -21.39 -0.71
N GLU A 636 27.36 -20.25 -1.18
CA GLU A 636 27.37 -19.87 -2.59
C GLU A 636 28.78 -19.57 -3.12
N SER A 637 28.97 -19.76 -4.42
CA SER A 637 30.19 -19.43 -5.16
C SER A 637 29.92 -19.40 -6.67
N TRP A 638 30.76 -18.70 -7.42
CA TRP A 638 30.58 -18.47 -8.85
C TRP A 638 31.92 -18.25 -9.56
N SER A 639 31.96 -18.36 -10.88
CA SER A 639 33.17 -18.13 -11.69
C SER A 639 33.74 -16.71 -11.57
N ARG A 640 32.86 -15.70 -11.44
CA ARG A 640 33.17 -14.26 -11.44
C ARG A 640 32.11 -13.49 -10.64
N GLU A 641 32.50 -12.46 -9.89
CA GLU A 641 31.58 -11.70 -9.00
C GLU A 641 30.33 -11.14 -9.69
N GLY A 642 30.50 -10.62 -10.90
CA GLY A 642 29.45 -9.87 -11.57
C GLY A 642 29.31 -8.43 -11.08
N ASN A 643 28.22 -7.80 -11.51
CA ASN A 643 27.79 -6.46 -11.08
C ASN A 643 26.34 -6.43 -10.54
N VAL A 644 25.69 -7.60 -10.43
CA VAL A 644 24.34 -7.74 -9.84
C VAL A 644 24.44 -8.69 -8.65
N ASN A 645 23.98 -8.21 -7.49
CA ASN A 645 23.93 -8.98 -6.26
C ASN A 645 22.56 -9.64 -6.10
N GLY A 646 22.55 -10.96 -6.00
CA GLY A 646 21.41 -11.79 -5.63
C GLY A 646 21.90 -13.05 -4.91
N SER A 647 20.98 -13.94 -4.58
CA SER A 647 21.28 -15.28 -4.04
C SER A 647 21.12 -16.34 -5.14
N LEU A 648 21.53 -17.57 -4.84
CA LEU A 648 21.26 -18.78 -5.59
C LEU A 648 20.32 -19.73 -4.81
N ILE A 649 20.02 -19.45 -3.54
CA ILE A 649 19.38 -20.37 -2.59
C ILE A 649 18.38 -19.69 -1.63
N ASP A 650 17.93 -18.47 -1.93
CA ASP A 650 16.98 -17.73 -1.09
C ASP A 650 15.51 -18.04 -1.43
N GLY A 651 15.28 -18.81 -2.49
CA GLY A 651 13.98 -19.27 -2.98
C GLY A 651 13.26 -18.28 -3.90
N ASP A 652 13.85 -17.11 -4.18
CA ASP A 652 13.22 -16.03 -4.93
C ASP A 652 13.87 -15.86 -6.31
N THR A 653 13.21 -16.44 -7.30
CA THR A 653 13.61 -16.37 -8.71
C THR A 653 13.50 -14.97 -9.34
N GLY A 654 13.04 -13.97 -8.58
CA GLY A 654 13.12 -12.55 -8.93
C GLY A 654 14.48 -11.92 -8.62
N THR A 655 15.28 -12.51 -7.72
CA THR A 655 16.71 -12.16 -7.58
C THR A 655 17.56 -13.03 -8.50
N PHE A 656 18.77 -12.56 -8.81
CA PHE A 656 19.74 -13.36 -9.58
C PHE A 656 21.16 -12.81 -9.43
N ARG A 657 22.13 -13.70 -9.65
CA ARG A 657 23.53 -13.37 -9.89
C ARG A 657 23.83 -13.32 -11.38
N VAL A 658 24.78 -12.47 -11.77
CA VAL A 658 25.42 -12.50 -13.10
C VAL A 658 26.93 -12.68 -12.93
N THR A 659 27.64 -13.08 -13.97
CA THR A 659 29.11 -13.23 -13.98
C THR A 659 29.83 -12.10 -14.72
N PHE A 660 29.14 -10.99 -14.97
CA PHE A 660 29.65 -9.87 -15.76
C PHE A 660 30.75 -9.06 -15.07
N ASP A 661 31.98 -9.17 -15.56
CA ASP A 661 33.16 -8.40 -15.13
C ASP A 661 33.81 -7.59 -16.27
N GLY A 662 33.14 -7.46 -17.41
CA GLY A 662 33.70 -6.84 -18.62
C GLY A 662 34.71 -7.70 -19.39
N THR A 663 34.93 -8.96 -18.99
CA THR A 663 35.88 -9.87 -19.67
C THR A 663 35.18 -11.02 -20.40
N SER A 664 35.92 -11.67 -21.31
CA SER A 664 35.49 -12.90 -21.98
C SER A 664 36.16 -14.11 -21.35
N GLN A 665 35.36 -15.09 -20.94
CA GLN A 665 35.78 -16.39 -20.41
C GLN A 665 35.25 -17.54 -21.29
N ARG A 666 35.86 -18.72 -21.18
CA ARG A 666 35.41 -19.91 -21.92
C ARG A 666 34.14 -20.54 -21.34
N GLU A 667 33.98 -20.46 -20.02
CA GLU A 667 32.94 -21.14 -19.26
C GLU A 667 32.63 -20.30 -18.02
N ASP A 668 31.36 -20.20 -17.66
CA ASP A 668 30.89 -19.67 -16.38
C ASP A 668 30.23 -20.78 -15.56
N TRP A 669 30.18 -20.58 -14.24
CA TRP A 669 29.56 -21.53 -13.33
C TRP A 669 29.01 -20.86 -12.07
N TYR A 670 28.00 -21.50 -11.48
CA TYR A 670 27.40 -21.15 -10.19
C TYR A 670 27.32 -22.42 -9.35
N ALA A 671 27.76 -22.37 -8.10
CA ALA A 671 27.86 -23.53 -7.24
C ALA A 671 27.46 -23.23 -5.80
N VAL A 672 26.85 -24.23 -5.16
CA VAL A 672 26.57 -24.22 -3.72
C VAL A 672 27.35 -25.35 -3.07
N SER A 673 28.14 -25.02 -2.07
CA SER A 673 28.87 -25.95 -1.20
C SER A 673 28.07 -26.26 0.06
N LEU A 674 28.14 -27.50 0.53
CA LEU A 674 27.46 -27.96 1.73
C LEU A 674 28.47 -28.42 2.78
N THR A 675 28.15 -28.17 4.05
CA THR A 675 28.90 -28.69 5.20
C THR A 675 28.65 -30.19 5.39
N GLU A 676 27.41 -30.61 5.21
CA GLU A 676 26.95 -32.00 5.37
C GLU A 676 26.73 -32.72 4.03
N LEU A 677 26.75 -34.05 4.08
CA LEU A 677 26.57 -34.92 2.92
C LEU A 677 25.07 -35.14 2.65
N VAL A 678 24.56 -34.63 1.53
CA VAL A 678 23.16 -34.82 1.12
C VAL A 678 23.05 -35.80 -0.05
N THR A 679 21.88 -36.43 -0.21
CA THR A 679 21.59 -37.31 -1.36
C THR A 679 20.77 -36.55 -2.39
N VAL A 680 21.36 -36.26 -3.56
CA VAL A 680 20.73 -35.51 -4.66
C VAL A 680 20.31 -36.48 -5.77
N ALA A 681 19.07 -36.36 -6.24
CA ALA A 681 18.53 -37.09 -7.40
C ALA A 681 17.89 -36.15 -8.45
N ARG A 682 17.68 -34.87 -8.11
CA ARG A 682 17.08 -33.86 -8.97
C ARG A 682 17.77 -32.52 -8.74
N VAL A 683 18.06 -31.78 -9.80
CA VAL A 683 18.56 -30.41 -9.75
C VAL A 683 17.71 -29.52 -10.65
N VAL A 684 17.38 -28.32 -10.16
CA VAL A 684 16.69 -27.28 -10.91
C VAL A 684 17.58 -26.04 -10.95
N TYR A 685 17.80 -25.51 -12.15
CA TYR A 685 18.41 -24.21 -12.37
C TYR A 685 17.34 -23.25 -12.86
N ALA A 686 17.12 -22.14 -12.15
CA ALA A 686 16.31 -21.05 -12.66
C ALA A 686 17.21 -20.01 -13.33
N HIS A 687 16.84 -19.63 -14.54
CA HIS A 687 17.55 -18.62 -15.30
C HIS A 687 17.33 -17.21 -14.70
N GLY A 688 18.39 -16.39 -14.66
CA GLY A 688 18.30 -14.98 -14.27
C GLY A 688 17.83 -14.10 -15.43
N ASN A 689 18.32 -12.85 -15.50
CA ASN A 689 17.99 -11.96 -16.60
C ASN A 689 18.88 -12.17 -17.84
N CYS A 690 18.25 -12.03 -19.01
CA CYS A 690 18.93 -11.72 -20.27
C CYS A 690 19.07 -10.20 -20.45
N TYR A 691 20.18 -9.79 -21.04
CA TYR A 691 20.49 -8.42 -21.48
C TYR A 691 20.78 -8.43 -22.99
N HIS A 692 21.09 -7.28 -23.60
CA HIS A 692 21.48 -7.26 -25.03
C HIS A 692 22.89 -7.83 -25.25
N ASP A 693 23.74 -7.77 -24.23
CA ASP A 693 25.18 -8.06 -24.22
C ASP A 693 25.55 -9.33 -23.43
N GLY A 694 24.57 -10.16 -23.05
CA GLY A 694 24.77 -11.45 -22.39
C GLY A 694 23.71 -11.79 -21.34
N GLY A 695 24.06 -12.68 -20.42
CA GLY A 695 23.19 -13.11 -19.31
C GLY A 695 22.64 -14.53 -19.44
N TRP A 696 23.01 -15.30 -20.46
CA TRP A 696 22.60 -16.70 -20.65
C TRP A 696 23.79 -17.60 -21.04
N PHE A 697 23.59 -18.93 -20.99
CA PHE A 697 24.58 -19.88 -21.48
C PHE A 697 24.42 -20.08 -22.99
N ASP A 698 25.52 -20.09 -23.74
CA ASP A 698 25.60 -20.34 -25.18
C ASP A 698 25.55 -21.85 -25.47
N ALA A 699 24.32 -22.39 -25.61
CA ALA A 699 24.10 -23.82 -25.84
C ALA A 699 24.68 -24.34 -27.16
N SER A 700 24.98 -23.45 -28.13
CA SER A 700 25.64 -23.83 -29.39
C SER A 700 27.06 -24.38 -29.19
N LYS A 701 27.69 -24.08 -28.05
CA LYS A 701 28.99 -24.63 -27.61
C LYS A 701 28.85 -25.84 -26.67
N GLY A 702 27.62 -26.31 -26.46
CA GLY A 702 27.25 -27.38 -25.53
C GLY A 702 26.23 -26.90 -24.49
N LYS A 703 25.23 -27.73 -24.20
CA LYS A 703 24.22 -27.47 -23.16
C LYS A 703 24.89 -27.28 -21.79
N PRO A 704 24.28 -26.49 -20.87
CA PRO A 704 24.74 -26.42 -19.49
C PRO A 704 24.79 -27.81 -18.85
N ARG A 705 25.81 -28.06 -18.03
CA ARG A 705 25.98 -29.31 -17.29
C ARG A 705 25.72 -29.09 -15.81
N ILE A 706 25.31 -30.14 -15.12
CA ILE A 706 25.26 -30.21 -13.66
C ILE A 706 26.41 -31.07 -13.18
N GLN A 707 27.18 -30.53 -12.24
CA GLN A 707 28.27 -31.20 -11.55
C GLN A 707 27.97 -31.35 -10.06
N LEU A 708 28.51 -32.41 -9.47
CA LEU A 708 28.41 -32.71 -8.04
C LEU A 708 29.82 -32.85 -7.46
N ARG A 709 29.98 -32.48 -6.19
CA ARG A 709 31.23 -32.68 -5.45
C ARG A 709 31.04 -33.78 -4.41
N ARG A 710 31.56 -34.99 -4.66
CA ARG A 710 31.28 -36.19 -3.83
C ARG A 710 31.97 -36.21 -2.45
N THR A 711 33.08 -35.48 -2.29
CA THR A 711 33.82 -35.35 -1.02
C THR A 711 34.00 -33.86 -0.69
N ARG A 712 34.18 -33.50 0.58
CA ARG A 712 34.17 -32.09 1.05
C ARG A 712 35.10 -31.18 0.24
N ASP A 713 36.32 -31.66 -0.03
CA ASP A 713 37.36 -30.94 -0.79
C ASP A 713 37.68 -31.60 -2.14
N GLY A 714 36.74 -32.40 -2.67
CA GLY A 714 36.90 -33.15 -3.92
C GLY A 714 36.80 -32.30 -5.18
N ALA A 715 37.12 -32.94 -6.31
CA ALA A 715 36.83 -32.37 -7.63
C ALA A 715 35.32 -32.30 -7.90
N TRP A 716 34.92 -31.39 -8.78
CA TRP A 716 33.59 -31.35 -9.36
C TRP A 716 33.50 -32.39 -10.50
N GLU A 717 32.53 -33.30 -10.41
CA GLU A 717 32.31 -34.38 -11.37
C GLU A 717 31.00 -34.16 -12.14
N ASP A 718 31.00 -34.38 -13.46
CA ASP A 718 29.77 -34.31 -14.27
C ASP A 718 28.75 -35.36 -13.81
N ALA A 719 27.52 -34.91 -13.55
CA ALA A 719 26.41 -35.75 -13.08
C ALA A 719 25.27 -35.81 -14.10
N ALA A 720 24.98 -34.70 -14.80
CA ALA A 720 23.95 -34.66 -15.85
C ALA A 720 24.15 -33.48 -16.82
N THR A 721 23.43 -33.50 -17.94
CA THR A 721 23.31 -32.38 -18.88
C THR A 721 21.90 -31.81 -18.83
N LEU A 722 21.77 -30.48 -18.92
CA LEU A 722 20.50 -29.77 -18.84
C LEU A 722 19.83 -29.69 -20.22
N ASP A 723 19.43 -30.84 -20.75
CA ASP A 723 18.91 -30.97 -22.13
C ASP A 723 17.64 -30.15 -22.39
N SER A 724 16.89 -29.81 -21.34
CA SER A 724 15.70 -28.96 -21.37
C SER A 724 16.00 -27.47 -21.57
N TYR A 725 17.25 -27.04 -21.43
CA TYR A 725 17.66 -25.66 -21.72
C TYR A 725 17.53 -25.35 -23.23
N PRO A 726 17.16 -24.13 -23.66
CA PRO A 726 16.92 -23.86 -25.09
C PRO A 726 18.19 -23.96 -25.96
N ASP A 727 18.03 -24.01 -27.28
CA ASP A 727 19.14 -23.95 -28.25
C ASP A 727 19.62 -22.50 -28.48
N THR A 728 20.03 -21.86 -27.39
CA THR A 728 20.64 -20.53 -27.38
C THR A 728 21.96 -20.49 -28.15
N THR A 729 22.30 -19.30 -28.64
CA THR A 729 23.60 -19.01 -29.25
C THR A 729 24.31 -17.92 -28.47
N ALA A 730 25.55 -17.56 -28.85
CA ALA A 730 26.27 -16.42 -28.28
C ALA A 730 25.49 -15.09 -28.35
N THR A 731 24.58 -14.93 -29.32
CA THR A 731 23.85 -13.69 -29.62
C THR A 731 22.33 -13.79 -29.46
N GLU A 732 21.76 -15.00 -29.28
CA GLU A 732 20.31 -15.20 -29.19
C GLU A 732 19.89 -16.01 -27.94
N PRO A 733 19.12 -15.44 -27.01
CA PRO A 733 18.60 -16.13 -25.83
C PRO A 733 17.33 -16.98 -26.09
N LYS A 734 16.85 -17.05 -27.34
CA LYS A 734 15.73 -17.91 -27.78
C LYS A 734 14.45 -17.85 -26.92
N GLY A 735 14.12 -16.67 -26.37
CA GLY A 735 12.92 -16.47 -25.57
C GLY A 735 13.00 -16.99 -24.13
N LEU A 736 14.22 -17.20 -23.60
CA LEU A 736 14.46 -17.32 -22.17
C LEU A 736 13.78 -16.19 -21.40
N ARG A 737 13.14 -16.53 -20.27
CA ARG A 737 12.49 -15.57 -19.38
C ARG A 737 13.15 -15.58 -18.00
N PRO A 738 13.19 -14.43 -17.30
CA PRO A 738 13.60 -14.37 -15.91
C PRO A 738 12.85 -15.37 -15.03
N GLY A 739 13.59 -16.02 -14.14
CA GLY A 739 13.09 -17.06 -13.23
C GLY A 739 12.67 -18.37 -13.90
N GLN A 740 12.87 -18.54 -15.22
CA GLN A 740 12.46 -19.77 -15.92
C GLN A 740 13.23 -20.99 -15.40
N PRO A 741 12.55 -22.01 -14.84
CA PRO A 741 13.21 -23.19 -14.29
C PRO A 741 13.52 -24.22 -15.37
N PHE A 742 14.66 -24.88 -15.20
CA PHE A 742 15.15 -25.99 -16.01
C PHE A 742 15.55 -27.12 -15.07
N GLU A 743 14.89 -28.27 -15.22
CA GLU A 743 15.10 -29.43 -14.36
C GLU A 743 15.90 -30.52 -15.06
N VAL A 744 16.72 -31.23 -14.28
CA VAL A 744 17.30 -32.52 -14.63
C VAL A 744 17.20 -33.50 -13.46
N ARG A 745 16.99 -34.79 -13.78
CA ARG A 745 16.92 -35.90 -12.83
C ARG A 745 17.97 -36.96 -13.16
N PHE A 746 18.53 -37.59 -12.14
CA PHE A 746 19.57 -38.61 -12.26
C PHE A 746 19.49 -39.60 -11.09
N ALA A 747 20.19 -40.73 -11.21
CA ALA A 747 20.26 -41.71 -10.12
C ALA A 747 20.85 -41.08 -8.84
N PRO A 748 20.36 -41.39 -7.63
CA PRO A 748 20.75 -40.65 -6.42
C PRO A 748 22.26 -40.68 -6.16
N VAL A 749 22.85 -39.51 -5.95
CA VAL A 749 24.28 -39.33 -5.66
C VAL A 749 24.45 -38.58 -4.33
N GLN A 750 25.35 -39.08 -3.48
CA GLN A 750 25.77 -38.35 -2.28
C GLN A 750 26.78 -37.25 -2.64
N ALA A 751 26.54 -36.01 -2.18
CA ALA A 751 27.35 -34.84 -2.52
C ALA A 751 27.44 -33.80 -1.39
N TYR A 752 28.56 -33.09 -1.35
CA TYR A 752 28.85 -31.89 -0.55
C TYR A 752 28.72 -30.60 -1.38
N GLY A 753 28.00 -30.65 -2.49
CA GLY A 753 27.75 -29.47 -3.31
C GLY A 753 27.25 -29.79 -4.72
N VAL A 754 26.61 -28.80 -5.32
CA VAL A 754 26.03 -28.83 -6.66
C VAL A 754 26.52 -27.60 -7.43
N ARG A 755 26.86 -27.78 -8.71
CA ARG A 755 27.30 -26.71 -9.61
C ARG A 755 26.62 -26.82 -10.97
N ILE A 756 26.15 -25.71 -11.51
CA ILE A 756 25.86 -25.58 -12.95
C ILE A 756 27.02 -24.88 -13.64
N LEU A 757 27.38 -25.35 -14.85
CA LEU A 757 28.43 -24.74 -15.67
C LEU A 757 28.11 -24.81 -17.17
N GLY A 758 28.57 -23.83 -17.95
CA GLY A 758 28.39 -23.78 -19.40
C GLY A 758 29.14 -22.61 -20.05
N ALA A 759 29.25 -22.63 -21.38
CA ALA A 759 29.81 -21.50 -22.11
C ALA A 759 28.91 -20.26 -21.94
N ALA A 760 29.48 -19.09 -21.69
CA ALA A 760 28.70 -17.86 -21.53
C ALA A 760 28.44 -17.15 -22.87
N ALA A 761 27.29 -16.49 -22.99
CA ALA A 761 26.92 -15.71 -24.16
C ALA A 761 27.58 -14.32 -24.18
N THR A 762 27.84 -13.79 -25.38
CA THR A 762 28.45 -12.47 -25.61
C THR A 762 27.42 -11.36 -25.87
N GLY A 763 26.18 -11.74 -26.17
CA GLY A 763 25.20 -10.84 -26.76
C GLY A 763 25.76 -10.10 -27.97
N ASP A 764 25.44 -8.82 -28.09
CA ASP A 764 25.97 -7.91 -29.11
C ASP A 764 27.41 -7.42 -28.89
N ASN A 765 28.04 -7.72 -27.74
CA ASN A 765 29.40 -7.28 -27.40
C ASN A 765 30.40 -8.46 -27.32
N THR A 766 31.12 -8.73 -28.41
CA THR A 766 32.08 -9.84 -28.50
C THR A 766 33.31 -9.74 -27.59
N ASN A 767 33.53 -8.61 -26.90
CA ASN A 767 34.68 -8.43 -25.99
C ASN A 767 34.43 -8.98 -24.58
N GLN A 768 33.16 -9.26 -24.26
CA GLN A 768 32.73 -9.83 -22.98
C GLN A 768 31.97 -11.13 -23.22
N CYS A 769 31.75 -11.89 -22.17
CA CYS A 769 30.61 -12.79 -22.08
C CYS A 769 30.19 -12.93 -20.62
N PHE A 770 28.92 -13.25 -20.37
CA PHE A 770 28.44 -13.60 -19.04
C PHE A 770 27.14 -14.40 -19.09
N SER A 771 26.88 -15.16 -18.03
CA SER A 771 25.61 -15.85 -17.77
C SER A 771 24.87 -15.20 -16.60
N SER A 772 23.68 -15.73 -16.29
CA SER A 772 22.94 -15.42 -15.06
C SER A 772 22.39 -16.68 -14.41
N CYS A 773 22.13 -16.61 -13.10
CA CYS A 773 21.46 -17.65 -12.33
C CYS A 773 20.54 -16.97 -11.31
N ALA A 774 19.24 -17.29 -11.35
CA ALA A 774 18.28 -16.84 -10.35
C ALA A 774 18.28 -17.75 -9.13
N GLU A 775 18.20 -19.06 -9.36
CA GLU A 775 18.18 -20.07 -8.30
C GLU A 775 18.91 -21.33 -8.77
N LEU A 776 19.60 -22.00 -7.84
CA LEU A 776 20.14 -23.35 -8.01
C LEU A 776 19.60 -24.21 -6.87
N GLN A 777 18.79 -25.20 -7.22
CA GLN A 777 18.06 -26.02 -6.26
C GLN A 777 18.37 -27.51 -6.45
N ALA A 778 18.42 -28.27 -5.35
CA ALA A 778 18.66 -29.70 -5.39
C ALA A 778 17.69 -30.46 -4.48
N PHE A 779 17.30 -31.67 -4.88
CA PHE A 779 16.32 -32.48 -4.15
C PHE A 779 16.71 -33.96 -4.18
N GLY A 780 16.34 -34.70 -3.13
CA GLY A 780 16.55 -36.15 -3.04
C GLY A 780 15.46 -36.95 -3.77
N GLU A 781 15.41 -38.26 -3.52
CA GLU A 781 14.38 -39.12 -4.11
C GLU A 781 12.96 -38.71 -3.69
N GLU A 782 12.09 -38.54 -4.68
CA GLU A 782 10.65 -38.50 -4.45
C GLU A 782 10.16 -39.90 -4.11
N ARG A 783 9.79 -40.13 -2.84
CA ARG A 783 8.92 -41.26 -2.50
C ARG A 783 7.63 -41.11 -3.31
N ALA A 784 7.42 -42.02 -4.26
CA ALA A 784 6.18 -42.10 -5.01
C ALA A 784 5.01 -42.07 -4.02
N ALA A 785 4.11 -41.10 -4.18
CA ALA A 785 2.90 -41.04 -3.38
C ALA A 785 2.15 -42.36 -3.60
N LYS A 786 1.99 -43.16 -2.53
CA LYS A 786 1.13 -44.34 -2.59
C LYS A 786 -0.26 -43.85 -2.95
N SER A 787 -0.70 -44.14 -4.17
CA SER A 787 -2.07 -43.92 -4.58
C SER A 787 -2.98 -44.62 -3.57
N LYS A 788 -3.82 -43.86 -2.88
CA LYS A 788 -4.98 -44.43 -2.19
C LYS A 788 -5.99 -44.87 -3.25
N GLN A 789 -5.71 -45.99 -3.90
CA GLN A 789 -6.70 -46.81 -4.59
C GLN A 789 -7.04 -48.00 -3.69
N GLY A 790 -8.33 -48.21 -3.43
CA GLY A 790 -8.86 -49.37 -2.72
C GLY A 790 -9.08 -49.14 -1.22
N GLY A 791 -10.35 -49.05 -0.82
CA GLY A 791 -10.82 -48.83 0.55
C GLY A 791 -12.22 -48.24 0.52
#